data_AF-A0A1V4TEX2-F1
#
_entry.id   AF-A0A1V4TEX2-F1
#
_cell.length_a   1.000
_cell.length_b   1.000
_cell.length_c   1.000
_cell.angle_alpha   90.00
_cell.angle_beta   90.00
_cell.angle_gamma   90.00
#
_symmetry.space_group_name_H-M   'P 1'
#
loop_
_entity.id
_entity.type
_entity.pdbx_description
1 polymer ?
#
loop_
_entity_poly.entity_id
_entity_poly.type
_entity_poly.pdbx_seq_one_letter_code
_entity_poly.pdbx_strand_id
1 'polypeptide(L)'
;MATGLSMGASVEDDSEVLEEIEDDLRTGNLKGIAERLSTMSTALEGALMSAAQLAVVEAEQVTSFNYIGVNLSDVREKVKQARVLMERREWRPSFVLAQEAVEEANAIKRASLVTLREQTLSLLSIGRQIGIDPQTIDLWSSTISSDDSEPSEALRSLAETYNHARVQVKEELARSFAQLQRASSSAHRKGVTTEHVDQLAEEGARALSSFEVEVSYAKLQAAEKELEKTTALHNEVYDLIVLLSRLTSEIQVPPGSKVQPLLKETKRLFEAGLYDGARTSARNCYKEAETIGAHILVPRKVQEVQQLLPVARQLDPSIEGDEEIEAAADLVKKGKAAEAMSQLKELQKRLTDIINDGILSEIGELRATLDKEELGRDEISTMAVIEKAESLLADQRYADALRAVRFARSETVQAVNVMQASQQELVRVDGVLEEMSSLGFEVREARMLLDQARRYRSSGRFNLVAEMARRAEHSACIAAWEQARKKVEVMEKEADVTGIAGTDLEALKAMERQGISGLVERRRYAEALRAIEQYRERLQAMKKLKESCASSLDKVRGQLSPLPGGSLLVAETMKLLGEAQKALEEGSFESCWSLMTPCRASADAAVCWHHGCSRRLEEVRSRLAADKDAASNAHITSLLDSAGKGLAEGRYEEMNRDLLRAERIFERGQRITARRNLSELVNLARLYPFLGLTLKNIPAEALPLLDRHISDLETGASVSRALAAMRGTVRKAIITKGSKIKTVAGKKGNAEAVNALLKDAERCLAEERLDRAACLVREAEVLSEATVAEVTELSELYRRYEQLEPFAESLGEDGGWSQEFRASFASKSVAGALKHMRQAASLLDRATADQLPRLVLSSNGVSNTGASPALELVLDGAPSSEEIGLATVLWPRSSVPLPKWEKDGKVTISYRALFVPQPFAAVLGPSQ
;
A
#
# COMPACT_ATOMS: atom_id res chain seq x y z
N MET A 1 -17.59 70.76 31.81
CA MET A 1 -17.52 69.51 31.02
C MET A 1 -16.99 69.74 29.61
N ALA A 2 -17.79 70.24 28.65
CA ALA A 2 -17.37 70.38 27.26
C ALA A 2 -16.08 71.21 27.06
N THR A 3 -15.92 72.30 27.82
CA THR A 3 -14.68 73.08 27.84
C THR A 3 -13.49 72.31 28.39
N GLY A 4 -13.68 71.51 29.44
CA GLY A 4 -12.64 70.65 30.01
C GLY A 4 -12.22 69.52 29.06
N LEU A 5 -13.19 68.87 28.41
CA LEU A 5 -12.94 67.87 27.36
C LEU A 5 -12.16 68.47 26.18
N SER A 6 -12.51 69.69 25.73
CA SER A 6 -11.77 70.37 24.65
C SER A 6 -10.33 70.76 25.03
N MET A 7 -10.03 70.82 26.32
CA MET A 7 -8.69 71.12 26.86
C MET A 7 -7.94 69.86 27.29
N GLY A 8 -8.53 68.66 27.16
CA GLY A 8 -7.94 67.39 27.62
C GLY A 8 -7.83 67.27 29.15
N ALA A 9 -8.63 68.02 29.91
CA ALA A 9 -8.65 67.94 31.37
C ALA A 9 -9.31 66.62 31.82
N SER A 10 -8.91 66.06 32.97
CA SER A 10 -9.48 64.83 33.53
C SER A 10 -10.88 65.09 34.10
N VAL A 11 -11.88 65.07 33.24
CA VAL A 11 -13.27 65.39 33.59
C VAL A 11 -14.22 64.20 33.35
N GLU A 12 -13.67 63.00 33.14
CA GLU A 12 -14.45 61.78 32.82
C GLU A 12 -15.24 61.30 34.04
N ASP A 13 -14.61 61.20 35.22
CA ASP A 13 -15.26 60.82 36.48
C ASP A 13 -16.39 61.79 36.87
N ASP A 14 -16.20 63.09 36.59
CA ASP A 14 -17.22 64.12 36.83
C ASP A 14 -18.37 64.05 35.81
N SER A 15 -18.25 63.30 34.71
CA SER A 15 -19.36 63.14 33.75
C SER A 15 -20.40 62.14 34.25
N GLU A 16 -19.93 61.03 34.84
CA GLU A 16 -20.77 60.01 35.46
C GLU A 16 -21.55 60.59 36.64
N VAL A 17 -20.90 61.41 37.47
CA VAL A 17 -21.55 62.09 38.60
C VAL A 17 -22.63 63.08 38.12
N LEU A 18 -22.47 63.69 36.93
CA LEU A 18 -23.46 64.59 36.33
C LEU A 18 -24.67 63.82 35.80
N GLU A 19 -24.45 62.64 35.21
CA GLU A 19 -25.53 61.74 34.78
C GLU A 19 -26.34 61.24 35.99
N GLU A 20 -25.67 60.87 37.08
CA GLU A 20 -26.34 60.50 38.34
C GLU A 20 -27.17 61.65 38.91
N ILE A 21 -26.66 62.90 38.85
CA ILE A 21 -27.42 64.09 39.27
C ILE A 21 -28.63 64.33 38.36
N GLU A 22 -28.50 64.10 37.06
CA GLU A 22 -29.62 64.21 36.11
C GLU A 22 -30.72 63.18 36.42
N ASP A 23 -30.34 61.96 36.78
CA ASP A 23 -31.27 60.91 37.19
C ASP A 23 -31.91 61.18 38.56
N ASP A 24 -31.15 61.72 39.52
CA ASP A 24 -31.68 62.20 40.81
C ASP A 24 -32.70 63.35 40.62
N LEU A 25 -32.46 64.26 39.66
CA LEU A 25 -33.41 65.32 39.29
C LEU A 25 -34.68 64.75 38.64
N ARG A 26 -34.56 63.76 37.76
CA ARG A 26 -35.71 63.09 37.11
C ARG A 26 -36.57 62.32 38.11
N THR A 27 -35.96 61.74 39.13
CA THR A 27 -36.65 60.95 40.17
C THR A 27 -37.16 61.80 41.34
N GLY A 28 -36.84 63.10 41.37
CA GLY A 28 -37.34 64.07 42.37
C GLY A 28 -36.56 64.07 43.69
N ASN A 29 -35.37 63.47 43.74
CA ASN A 29 -34.53 63.40 44.93
C ASN A 29 -33.62 64.64 45.05
N LEU A 30 -34.13 65.71 45.65
CA LEU A 30 -33.42 67.01 45.68
C LEU A 30 -32.32 67.12 46.76
N LYS A 31 -32.06 66.09 47.56
CA LYS A 31 -31.09 66.17 48.67
C LYS A 31 -29.66 66.11 48.17
N GLY A 32 -28.83 67.09 48.55
CA GLY A 32 -27.38 67.08 48.28
C GLY A 32 -26.98 67.43 46.84
N ILE A 33 -27.92 67.62 45.92
CA ILE A 33 -27.62 68.00 44.52
C ILE A 33 -26.83 69.31 44.44
N ALA A 34 -27.20 70.33 45.20
CA ALA A 34 -26.51 71.62 45.20
C ALA A 34 -25.06 71.50 45.72
N GLU A 35 -24.83 70.66 46.74
CA GLU A 35 -23.49 70.39 47.26
C GLU A 35 -22.66 69.61 46.23
N ARG A 36 -23.22 68.55 45.62
CA ARG A 36 -22.56 67.77 44.56
C ARG A 36 -22.21 68.63 43.33
N LEU A 37 -23.13 69.47 42.85
CA LEU A 37 -22.87 70.41 41.76
C LEU A 37 -21.80 71.43 42.13
N SER A 38 -21.76 71.89 43.39
CA SER A 38 -20.72 72.81 43.85
C SER A 38 -19.35 72.14 43.91
N THR A 39 -19.25 70.89 44.39
CA THR A 39 -18.01 70.13 44.44
C THR A 39 -17.49 69.84 43.03
N MET A 40 -18.38 69.47 42.11
CA MET A 40 -18.04 69.28 40.70
C MET A 40 -17.60 70.57 40.03
N SER A 41 -18.25 71.70 40.32
CA SER A 41 -17.82 73.02 39.81
C SER A 41 -16.41 73.36 40.27
N THR A 42 -16.06 73.09 41.53
CA THR A 42 -14.70 73.32 42.05
C THR A 42 -13.66 72.36 41.47
N ALA A 43 -14.03 71.09 41.25
CA ALA A 43 -13.17 70.09 40.62
C ALA A 43 -12.89 70.46 39.15
N LEU A 44 -13.94 70.85 38.42
CA LEU A 44 -13.88 71.37 37.06
C LEU A 44 -12.98 72.59 36.93
N GLU A 45 -13.11 73.58 37.83
CA GLU A 45 -12.24 74.74 37.85
C GLU A 45 -10.78 74.37 38.12
N GLY A 46 -10.53 73.42 39.03
CA GLY A 46 -9.19 72.88 39.30
C GLY A 46 -8.59 72.18 38.08
N ALA A 47 -9.37 71.37 37.38
CA ALA A 47 -8.94 70.63 36.19
C ALA A 47 -8.71 71.55 34.98
N LEU A 48 -9.52 72.59 34.81
CA LEU A 48 -9.33 73.61 33.77
C LEU A 48 -8.07 74.45 34.04
N MET A 49 -7.84 74.82 35.30
CA MET A 49 -6.66 75.57 35.71
C MET A 49 -5.37 74.76 35.50
N SER A 50 -5.36 73.47 35.88
CA SER A 50 -4.20 72.60 35.67
C SER A 50 -3.88 72.40 34.18
N ALA A 51 -4.90 72.17 33.33
CA ALA A 51 -4.71 72.04 31.90
C ALA A 51 -4.17 73.34 31.25
N ALA A 52 -4.73 74.50 31.62
CA ALA A 52 -4.24 75.79 31.15
C ALA A 52 -2.79 76.06 31.60
N GLN A 53 -2.46 75.73 32.86
CA GLN A 53 -1.13 75.89 33.41
C GLN A 53 -0.10 74.99 32.71
N LEU A 54 -0.44 73.73 32.43
CA LEU A 54 0.43 72.82 31.70
C LEU A 54 0.73 73.33 30.29
N ALA A 55 -0.29 73.82 29.57
CA ALA A 55 -0.10 74.38 28.23
C ALA A 55 0.78 75.64 28.23
N VAL A 56 0.62 76.53 29.21
CA VAL A 56 1.47 77.73 29.35
C VAL A 56 2.91 77.33 29.68
N VAL A 57 3.13 76.37 30.58
CA VAL A 57 4.46 75.86 30.93
C VAL A 57 5.12 75.21 29.70
N GLU A 58 4.39 74.45 28.92
CA GLU A 58 4.87 73.87 27.66
C GLU A 58 5.28 74.97 26.66
N ALA A 59 4.43 75.98 26.46
CA ALA A 59 4.73 77.10 25.58
C ALA A 59 5.98 77.90 26.03
N GLU A 60 6.18 78.05 27.34
CA GLU A 60 7.40 78.65 27.91
C GLU A 60 8.64 77.79 27.67
N GLN A 61 8.55 76.48 27.85
CA GLN A 61 9.65 75.56 27.58
C GLN A 61 10.07 75.62 26.11
N VAL A 62 9.11 75.55 25.19
CA VAL A 62 9.35 75.60 23.74
C VAL A 62 9.97 76.95 23.34
N THR A 63 9.62 78.06 24.00
CA THR A 63 10.12 79.40 23.66
C THR A 63 11.35 79.85 24.45
N SER A 64 11.79 79.09 25.47
CA SER A 64 12.88 79.48 26.37
C SER A 64 14.26 79.53 25.69
N PHE A 65 14.52 78.64 24.72
CA PHE A 65 15.81 78.56 24.04
C PHE A 65 15.87 79.47 22.81
N ASN A 66 16.90 80.30 22.74
CA ASN A 66 17.25 81.01 21.51
C ASN A 66 18.08 80.07 20.62
N TYR A 67 17.50 79.67 19.50
CA TYR A 67 18.20 78.90 18.46
C TYR A 67 18.76 79.85 17.40
N ILE A 68 19.87 79.45 16.78
CA ILE A 68 20.52 80.24 15.72
C ILE A 68 19.53 80.39 14.55
N GLY A 69 19.24 81.63 14.14
CA GLY A 69 18.34 81.93 13.02
C GLY A 69 16.85 81.83 13.32
N VAL A 70 16.44 81.60 14.57
CA VAL A 70 15.03 81.53 14.97
C VAL A 70 14.64 82.80 15.73
N ASN A 71 13.69 83.58 15.21
CA ASN A 71 13.11 84.70 15.93
C ASN A 71 11.78 84.29 16.58
N LEU A 72 11.77 84.18 17.92
CA LEU A 72 10.59 83.83 18.72
C LEU A 72 10.05 85.01 19.55
N SER A 73 10.40 86.27 19.22
CA SER A 73 9.95 87.46 19.96
C SER A 73 8.44 87.52 20.08
N ASP A 74 7.74 87.35 18.97
CA ASP A 74 6.30 87.55 18.86
C ASP A 74 5.55 86.41 19.57
N VAL A 75 6.09 85.20 19.48
CA VAL A 75 5.56 84.03 20.20
C VAL A 75 5.76 84.18 21.71
N ARG A 76 6.89 84.72 22.18
CA ARG A 76 7.11 85.00 23.61
C ARG A 76 6.14 86.05 24.14
N GLU A 77 5.74 87.02 23.33
CA GLU A 77 4.69 87.97 23.71
C GLU A 77 3.33 87.28 23.86
N LYS A 78 2.98 86.36 22.95
CA LYS A 78 1.78 85.52 23.08
C LYS A 78 1.78 84.67 24.35
N VAL A 79 2.91 84.03 24.68
CA VAL A 79 3.04 83.27 25.95
C VAL A 79 2.87 84.16 27.18
N LYS A 80 3.41 85.38 27.17
CA LYS A 80 3.17 86.36 28.24
C LYS A 80 1.70 86.75 28.35
N GLN A 81 1.00 86.93 27.22
CA GLN A 81 -0.43 87.23 27.21
C GLN A 81 -1.26 86.05 27.74
N ALA A 82 -0.91 84.81 27.36
CA ALA A 82 -1.54 83.61 27.91
C ALA A 82 -1.37 83.53 29.43
N ARG A 83 -0.16 83.81 29.96
CA ARG A 83 0.09 83.88 31.41
C ARG A 83 -0.78 84.94 32.11
N VAL A 84 -0.96 86.11 31.51
CA VAL A 84 -1.85 87.16 32.05
C VAL A 84 -3.31 86.71 32.04
N LEU A 85 -3.77 85.96 31.02
CA LEU A 85 -5.12 85.39 30.98
C LEU A 85 -5.32 84.31 32.06
N MET A 86 -4.29 83.51 32.32
CA MET A 86 -4.26 82.54 33.42
C MET A 86 -4.41 83.24 34.78
N GLU A 87 -3.69 84.34 35.02
CA GLU A 87 -3.80 85.14 36.25
C GLU A 87 -5.22 85.74 36.44
N ARG A 88 -5.92 86.03 35.33
CA ARG A 88 -7.30 86.53 35.32
C ARG A 88 -8.37 85.44 35.45
N ARG A 89 -7.97 84.17 35.60
CA ARG A 89 -8.85 82.99 35.65
C ARG A 89 -9.62 82.71 34.35
N GLU A 90 -9.13 83.22 33.22
CA GLU A 90 -9.67 82.92 31.89
C GLU A 90 -8.95 81.69 31.31
N TRP A 91 -9.27 80.50 31.82
CA TRP A 91 -8.53 79.26 31.55
C TRP A 91 -8.53 78.84 30.08
N ARG A 92 -9.70 78.90 29.42
CA ARG A 92 -9.85 78.47 28.03
C ARG A 92 -9.13 79.40 27.04
N PRO A 93 -9.30 80.73 27.10
CA PRO A 93 -8.49 81.65 26.28
C PRO A 93 -6.99 81.48 26.52
N SER A 94 -6.55 81.34 27.78
CA SER A 94 -5.14 81.08 28.11
C SER A 94 -4.62 79.81 27.43
N PHE A 95 -5.37 78.72 27.49
CA PHE A 95 -4.98 77.44 26.91
C PHE A 95 -4.87 77.50 25.38
N VAL A 96 -5.87 78.06 24.70
CA VAL A 96 -5.86 78.20 23.23
C VAL A 96 -4.68 79.05 22.77
N LEU A 97 -4.44 80.17 23.43
CA LEU A 97 -3.34 81.09 23.08
C LEU A 97 -1.96 80.47 23.36
N ALA A 98 -1.85 79.63 24.40
CA ALA A 98 -0.64 78.85 24.67
C ALA A 98 -0.41 77.75 23.63
N GLN A 99 -1.45 77.03 23.20
CA GLN A 99 -1.35 76.03 22.12
C GLN A 99 -0.98 76.66 20.78
N GLU A 100 -1.62 77.77 20.40
CA GLU A 100 -1.28 78.54 19.20
C GLU A 100 0.19 79.00 19.24
N ALA A 101 0.68 79.44 20.41
CA ALA A 101 2.07 79.82 20.57
C ALA A 101 3.04 78.63 20.40
N VAL A 102 2.69 77.43 20.88
CA VAL A 102 3.48 76.20 20.67
C VAL A 102 3.52 75.82 19.19
N GLU A 103 2.37 75.86 18.51
CA GLU A 103 2.26 75.55 17.08
C GLU A 103 3.08 76.52 16.23
N GLU A 104 2.96 77.83 16.47
CA GLU A 104 3.74 78.86 15.77
C GLU A 104 5.23 78.74 16.06
N ALA A 105 5.63 78.51 17.32
CA ALA A 105 7.04 78.28 17.65
C ALA A 105 7.60 77.07 16.89
N ASN A 106 6.85 75.97 16.83
CA ASN A 106 7.27 74.77 16.13
C ASN A 106 7.29 74.98 14.61
N ALA A 107 6.37 75.77 14.04
CA ALA A 107 6.39 76.13 12.62
C ALA A 107 7.63 76.96 12.26
N ILE A 108 7.96 77.99 13.05
CA ILE A 108 9.16 78.82 12.83
C ILE A 108 10.42 77.95 12.97
N LYS A 109 10.49 77.08 13.98
CA LYS A 109 11.62 76.16 14.16
C LYS A 109 11.79 75.22 12.98
N ARG A 110 10.71 74.64 12.44
CA ARG A 110 10.75 73.80 11.23
C ARG A 110 11.23 74.57 10.00
N ALA A 111 10.80 75.81 9.81
CA ALA A 111 11.30 76.65 8.71
C ALA A 111 12.81 76.91 8.84
N SER A 112 13.28 77.25 10.05
CA SER A 112 14.70 77.45 10.31
C SER A 112 15.52 76.15 10.16
N LEU A 113 14.97 74.98 10.52
CA LEU A 113 15.60 73.68 10.28
C LEU A 113 15.90 73.46 8.80
N VAL A 114 14.94 73.73 7.92
CA VAL A 114 15.12 73.58 6.47
C VAL A 114 16.25 74.49 5.98
N THR A 115 16.25 75.77 6.39
CA THR A 115 17.31 76.71 5.97
C THR A 115 18.69 76.31 6.49
N LEU A 116 18.80 75.85 7.73
CA LEU A 116 20.07 75.40 8.31
C LEU A 116 20.54 74.11 7.64
N ARG A 117 19.61 73.22 7.27
CA ARG A 117 19.90 71.97 6.57
C ARG A 117 20.48 72.22 5.19
N GLU A 118 19.89 73.15 4.44
CA GLU A 118 20.41 73.57 3.14
C GLU A 118 21.82 74.16 3.26
N GLN A 119 22.06 75.02 4.26
CA GLN A 119 23.39 75.59 4.53
C GLN A 119 24.42 74.54 4.98
N THR A 120 24.02 73.56 5.79
CA THR A 120 24.91 72.45 6.18
C THR A 120 25.22 71.58 4.98
N LEU A 121 24.24 71.27 4.12
CA LEU A 121 24.45 70.51 2.90
C LEU A 121 25.38 71.24 1.91
N SER A 122 25.23 72.56 1.75
CA SER A 122 26.16 73.35 0.91
C SER A 122 27.58 73.27 1.45
N LEU A 123 27.78 73.42 2.76
CA LEU A 123 29.10 73.28 3.40
C LEU A 123 29.67 71.86 3.27
N LEU A 124 28.86 70.82 3.45
CA LEU A 124 29.31 69.43 3.29
C LEU A 124 29.69 69.12 1.84
N SER A 125 28.98 69.70 0.87
CA SER A 125 29.33 69.56 -0.55
C SER A 125 30.69 70.18 -0.86
N ILE A 126 30.98 71.36 -0.29
CA ILE A 126 32.28 72.03 -0.36
C ILE A 126 33.34 71.16 0.32
N GLY A 127 33.05 70.64 1.51
CA GLY A 127 33.93 69.74 2.25
C GLY A 127 34.31 68.48 1.46
N ARG A 128 33.35 67.88 0.74
CA ARG A 128 33.60 66.72 -0.12
C ARG A 128 34.55 67.06 -1.26
N GLN A 129 34.40 68.24 -1.86
CA GLN A 129 35.24 68.67 -2.99
C GLN A 129 36.67 69.05 -2.57
N ILE A 130 36.87 69.54 -1.33
CA ILE A 130 38.21 69.87 -0.80
C ILE A 130 38.93 68.62 -0.26
N GLY A 131 38.22 67.51 -0.09
CA GLY A 131 38.81 66.23 0.30
C GLY A 131 38.72 65.90 1.79
N ILE A 132 37.70 66.39 2.49
CA ILE A 132 37.34 65.86 3.82
C ILE A 132 36.97 64.38 3.67
N ASP A 133 37.41 63.54 4.61
CA ASP A 133 37.16 62.10 4.63
C ASP A 133 35.66 61.78 4.43
N PRO A 134 35.29 60.97 3.41
CA PRO A 134 33.91 60.60 3.12
C PRO A 134 33.16 60.05 4.33
N GLN A 135 33.84 59.31 5.22
CA GLN A 135 33.20 58.74 6.42
C GLN A 135 32.74 59.84 7.40
N THR A 136 33.51 60.92 7.51
CA THR A 136 33.16 62.07 8.36
C THR A 136 31.97 62.83 7.76
N ILE A 137 31.92 62.96 6.44
CA ILE A 137 30.80 63.59 5.72
C ILE A 137 29.53 62.74 5.84
N ASP A 138 29.66 61.42 5.73
CA ASP A 138 28.53 60.49 5.86
C ASP A 138 27.99 60.46 7.30
N LEU A 139 28.86 60.59 8.30
CA LEU A 139 28.45 60.76 9.69
C LEU A 139 27.59 62.04 9.87
N TRP A 140 28.03 63.16 9.29
CA TRP A 140 27.28 64.42 9.36
C TRP A 140 26.02 64.44 8.49
N SER A 141 26.00 63.71 7.37
CA SER A 141 24.80 63.57 6.53
C SER A 141 23.74 62.67 7.17
N SER A 142 24.16 61.70 7.99
CA SER A 142 23.23 60.87 8.77
C SER A 142 22.50 61.68 9.85
N THR A 143 23.17 62.65 10.48
CA THR A 143 22.55 63.53 11.48
C THR A 143 21.55 64.50 10.85
N ILE A 144 21.80 64.92 9.61
CA ILE A 144 20.84 65.70 8.79
C ILE A 144 19.56 64.92 8.48
N SER A 145 19.62 63.59 8.48
CA SER A 145 18.51 62.70 8.11
C SER A 145 17.73 62.14 9.30
N SER A 146 18.02 62.62 10.52
CA SER A 146 17.34 62.19 11.75
C SER A 146 15.89 62.72 11.85
N ASP A 147 15.06 62.06 12.64
CA ASP A 147 13.62 62.35 12.77
C ASP A 147 13.33 63.79 13.22
N ASP A 148 12.47 64.48 12.46
CA ASP A 148 11.98 65.85 12.75
C ASP A 148 10.87 65.89 13.85
N SER A 149 10.70 64.79 14.60
CA SER A 149 9.64 64.66 15.60
C SER A 149 9.77 65.70 16.71
N GLU A 150 11.01 66.02 17.11
CA GLU A 150 11.32 67.10 18.06
C GLU A 150 12.16 68.21 17.41
N PRO A 151 11.53 69.29 16.90
CA PRO A 151 12.24 70.31 16.11
C PRO A 151 13.29 71.09 16.93
N SER A 152 13.13 71.13 18.25
CA SER A 152 14.05 71.77 19.19
C SER A 152 15.38 71.04 19.35
N GLU A 153 15.36 69.70 19.34
CA GLU A 153 16.56 68.87 19.45
C GLU A 153 17.26 68.77 18.10
N ALA A 154 16.50 68.58 17.02
CA ALA A 154 16.99 68.59 15.65
C ALA A 154 17.74 69.90 15.32
N LEU A 155 17.24 71.07 15.77
CA LEU A 155 17.92 72.35 15.54
C LEU A 155 19.26 72.41 16.27
N ARG A 156 19.34 71.86 17.47
CA ARG A 156 20.55 71.88 18.29
C ARG A 156 21.61 70.98 17.67
N SER A 157 21.25 69.74 17.35
CA SER A 157 22.17 68.78 16.73
C SER A 157 22.65 69.27 15.36
N LEU A 158 21.77 69.84 14.54
CA LEU A 158 22.11 70.39 13.23
C LEU A 158 22.98 71.65 13.34
N ALA A 159 22.76 72.51 14.33
CA ALA A 159 23.61 73.68 14.57
C ALA A 159 25.01 73.28 15.05
N GLU A 160 25.11 72.22 15.86
CA GLU A 160 26.39 71.65 16.26
C GLU A 160 27.13 71.08 15.04
N THR A 161 26.47 70.25 14.22
CA THR A 161 27.11 69.69 13.01
C THR A 161 27.50 70.77 12.02
N TYR A 162 26.65 71.79 11.81
CA TYR A 162 26.98 72.95 10.98
C TYR A 162 28.26 73.66 11.46
N ASN A 163 28.39 73.93 12.77
CA ASN A 163 29.56 74.61 13.31
C ASN A 163 30.83 73.75 13.20
N HIS A 164 30.74 72.44 13.47
CA HIS A 164 31.87 71.52 13.32
C HIS A 164 32.31 71.42 11.85
N ALA A 165 31.37 71.24 10.93
CA ALA A 165 31.62 71.21 9.50
C ALA A 165 32.27 72.53 9.03
N ARG A 166 31.76 73.67 9.49
CA ARG A 166 32.30 74.99 9.11
C ARG A 166 33.74 75.20 9.58
N VAL A 167 34.10 74.76 10.79
CA VAL A 167 35.48 74.84 11.29
C VAL A 167 36.40 73.90 10.50
N GLN A 168 35.99 72.66 10.26
CA GLN A 168 36.80 71.70 9.54
C GLN A 168 37.02 72.11 8.08
N VAL A 169 35.98 72.58 7.39
CA VAL A 169 36.10 73.13 6.03
C VAL A 169 37.05 74.33 6.00
N LYS A 170 37.00 75.21 7.01
CA LYS A 170 37.92 76.34 7.10
C LYS A 170 39.38 75.89 7.24
N GLU A 171 39.66 74.88 8.08
CA GLU A 171 41.01 74.35 8.26
C GLU A 171 41.56 73.66 7.01
N GLU A 172 40.70 72.92 6.30
CA GLU A 172 41.07 72.31 5.02
C GLU A 172 41.31 73.37 3.94
N LEU A 173 40.44 74.38 3.82
CA LEU A 173 40.66 75.51 2.91
C LEU A 173 41.98 76.21 3.18
N ALA A 174 42.32 76.46 4.44
CA ALA A 174 43.60 77.07 4.81
C ALA A 174 44.79 76.20 4.36
N ARG A 175 44.67 74.88 4.49
CA ARG A 175 45.67 73.93 3.97
C ARG A 175 45.76 73.97 2.45
N SER A 176 44.64 74.00 1.74
CA SER A 176 44.61 74.09 0.29
C SER A 176 45.20 75.40 -0.22
N PHE A 177 44.92 76.55 0.41
CA PHE A 177 45.60 77.81 0.06
C PHE A 177 47.11 77.75 0.29
N ALA A 178 47.57 77.11 1.37
CA ALA A 178 49.00 76.92 1.61
C ALA A 178 49.65 76.01 0.55
N GLN A 179 48.92 74.99 0.07
CA GLN A 179 49.37 74.13 -1.03
C GLN A 179 49.41 74.90 -2.36
N LEU A 180 48.37 75.66 -2.68
CA LEU A 180 48.30 76.53 -3.84
C LEU A 180 49.45 77.54 -3.85
N GLN A 181 49.76 78.17 -2.71
CA GLN A 181 50.87 79.13 -2.61
C GLN A 181 52.23 78.47 -2.82
N ARG A 182 52.43 77.22 -2.34
CA ARG A 182 53.63 76.42 -2.65
C ARG A 182 53.70 76.06 -4.13
N ALA A 183 52.57 75.70 -4.74
CA ALA A 183 52.47 75.37 -6.16
C ALA A 183 52.76 76.59 -7.03
N SER A 184 52.18 77.75 -6.70
CA SER A 184 52.45 79.05 -7.31
C SER A 184 53.93 79.40 -7.21
N SER A 185 54.53 79.31 -6.02
CA SER A 185 55.97 79.56 -5.82
C SER A 185 56.86 78.62 -6.64
N SER A 186 56.46 77.35 -6.78
CA SER A 186 57.16 76.35 -7.59
C SER A 186 57.05 76.68 -9.10
N ALA A 187 55.86 77.08 -9.56
CA ALA A 187 55.63 77.53 -10.93
C ALA A 187 56.44 78.79 -11.23
N HIS A 188 56.48 79.75 -10.30
CA HIS A 188 57.29 80.96 -10.43
C HIS A 188 58.79 80.65 -10.56
N ARG A 189 59.32 79.70 -9.78
CA ARG A 189 60.72 79.22 -9.92
C ARG A 189 61.02 78.60 -11.29
N LYS A 190 60.01 78.07 -11.97
CA LYS A 190 60.11 77.55 -13.34
C LYS A 190 59.96 78.63 -14.41
N GLY A 191 59.73 79.89 -14.02
CA GLY A 191 59.54 81.02 -14.94
C GLY A 191 58.09 81.22 -15.39
N VAL A 192 57.11 80.67 -14.67
CA VAL A 192 55.68 80.90 -14.93
C VAL A 192 55.22 82.20 -14.25
N THR A 193 54.40 83.00 -14.94
CA THR A 193 53.77 84.19 -14.35
C THR A 193 52.62 83.80 -13.43
N THR A 194 52.71 84.18 -12.14
CA THR A 194 51.75 83.77 -11.09
C THR A 194 51.02 84.95 -10.43
N GLU A 195 51.27 86.19 -10.85
CA GLU A 195 50.79 87.40 -10.16
C GLU A 195 49.26 87.42 -9.94
N HIS A 196 48.47 86.97 -10.93
CA HIS A 196 47.02 86.92 -10.80
C HIS A 196 46.54 85.78 -9.87
N VAL A 197 47.24 84.64 -9.87
CA VAL A 197 46.97 83.51 -8.96
C VAL A 197 47.24 83.95 -7.52
N ASP A 198 48.33 84.67 -7.30
CA ASP A 198 48.71 85.18 -5.97
C ASP A 198 47.70 86.21 -5.46
N GLN A 199 47.19 87.10 -6.33
CA GLN A 199 46.09 88.03 -5.99
C GLN A 199 44.80 87.28 -5.58
N LEU A 200 44.38 86.28 -6.36
CA LEU A 200 43.19 85.48 -6.06
C LEU A 200 43.37 84.67 -4.76
N ALA A 201 44.57 84.14 -4.51
CA ALA A 201 44.89 83.44 -3.28
C ALA A 201 44.84 84.38 -2.06
N GLU A 202 45.34 85.60 -2.17
CA GLU A 202 45.25 86.61 -1.11
C GLU A 202 43.81 87.05 -0.84
N GLU A 203 43.01 87.27 -1.87
CA GLU A 203 41.58 87.58 -1.74
C GLU A 203 40.82 86.42 -1.08
N GLY A 204 41.10 85.18 -1.49
CA GLY A 204 40.52 83.97 -0.92
C GLY A 204 40.91 83.76 0.55
N ALA A 205 42.17 84.02 0.92
CA ALA A 205 42.65 83.97 2.30
C ALA A 205 42.04 85.10 3.16
N ARG A 206 41.83 86.29 2.59
CA ARG A 206 41.08 87.38 3.26
C ARG A 206 39.64 86.96 3.53
N ALA A 207 38.93 86.39 2.55
CA ALA A 207 37.57 85.86 2.73
C ALA A 207 37.52 84.72 3.77
N LEU A 208 38.54 83.88 3.84
CA LEU A 208 38.64 82.81 4.85
C LEU A 208 38.78 83.38 6.27
N SER A 209 39.50 84.49 6.42
CA SER A 209 39.67 85.17 7.71
C SER A 209 38.40 85.87 8.19
N SER A 210 37.55 86.35 7.27
CA SER A 210 36.19 86.85 7.58
C SER A 210 35.12 85.76 7.71
N PHE A 211 35.50 84.47 7.65
CA PHE A 211 34.58 83.30 7.72
C PHE A 211 33.58 83.19 6.55
N GLU A 212 33.86 83.82 5.41
CA GLU A 212 33.09 83.66 4.17
C GLU A 212 33.59 82.44 3.39
N VAL A 213 33.23 81.25 3.89
CA VAL A 213 33.74 79.96 3.39
C VAL A 213 33.44 79.73 1.91
N GLU A 214 32.23 80.06 1.44
CA GLU A 214 31.82 79.85 0.05
C GLU A 214 32.59 80.77 -0.92
N VAL A 215 32.76 82.05 -0.56
CA VAL A 215 33.54 83.03 -1.33
C VAL A 215 35.01 82.62 -1.39
N SER A 216 35.55 82.19 -0.24
CA SER A 216 36.92 81.68 -0.14
C SER A 216 37.13 80.46 -1.03
N TYR A 217 36.20 79.50 -1.02
CA TYR A 217 36.27 78.32 -1.88
C TYR A 217 36.21 78.65 -3.38
N ALA A 218 35.30 79.54 -3.78
CA ALA A 218 35.20 79.98 -5.17
C ALA A 218 36.49 80.65 -5.67
N LYS A 219 37.14 81.44 -4.81
CA LYS A 219 38.45 82.06 -5.11
C LYS A 219 39.58 81.05 -5.19
N LEU A 220 39.58 80.02 -4.33
CA LEU A 220 40.53 78.91 -4.39
C LEU A 220 40.42 78.17 -5.73
N GLN A 221 39.22 77.73 -6.11
CA GLN A 221 39.00 77.05 -7.39
C GLN A 221 39.41 77.91 -8.60
N ALA A 222 39.09 79.22 -8.57
CA ALA A 222 39.49 80.13 -9.64
C ALA A 222 41.02 80.24 -9.74
N ALA A 223 41.71 80.33 -8.61
CA ALA A 223 43.16 80.42 -8.57
C ALA A 223 43.85 79.10 -9.00
N GLU A 224 43.31 77.94 -8.60
CA GLU A 224 43.78 76.63 -9.06
C GLU A 224 43.62 76.47 -10.58
N LYS A 225 42.43 76.80 -11.11
CA LYS A 225 42.17 76.74 -12.56
C LYS A 225 43.08 77.69 -13.34
N GLU A 226 43.30 78.91 -12.86
CA GLU A 226 44.22 79.85 -13.51
C GLU A 226 45.67 79.38 -13.40
N LEU A 227 46.10 78.79 -12.28
CA LEU A 227 47.44 78.19 -12.16
C LEU A 227 47.63 77.01 -13.12
N GLU A 228 46.66 76.11 -13.21
CA GLU A 228 46.69 74.99 -14.16
C GLU A 228 46.72 75.49 -15.61
N LYS A 229 45.87 76.46 -15.95
CA LYS A 229 45.82 77.06 -17.28
C LYS A 229 47.13 77.75 -17.65
N THR A 230 47.68 78.59 -16.76
CA THR A 230 48.92 79.34 -17.02
C THR A 230 50.14 78.41 -17.09
N THR A 231 50.22 77.39 -16.22
CA THR A 231 51.29 76.38 -16.28
C THR A 231 51.19 75.51 -17.53
N ALA A 232 49.99 75.10 -17.93
CA ALA A 232 49.77 74.36 -19.18
C ALA A 232 50.15 75.19 -20.41
N LEU A 233 49.74 76.46 -20.46
CA LEU A 233 50.11 77.37 -21.54
C LEU A 233 51.62 77.61 -21.60
N HIS A 234 52.27 77.79 -20.45
CA HIS A 234 53.72 77.93 -20.37
C HIS A 234 54.42 76.69 -20.95
N ASN A 235 54.03 75.48 -20.52
CA ASN A 235 54.63 74.25 -21.02
C ASN A 235 54.35 74.05 -22.53
N GLU A 236 53.12 74.29 -22.99
CA GLU A 236 52.76 74.19 -24.42
C GLU A 236 53.64 75.13 -25.27
N VAL A 237 53.78 76.40 -24.85
CA VAL A 237 54.58 77.37 -25.59
C VAL A 237 56.07 77.03 -25.51
N TYR A 238 56.56 76.57 -24.36
CA TYR A 238 57.95 76.12 -24.20
C TYR A 238 58.27 74.96 -25.13
N ASP A 239 57.43 73.92 -25.15
CA ASP A 239 57.59 72.76 -26.02
C ASP A 239 57.52 73.15 -27.49
N LEU A 240 56.59 74.05 -27.86
CA LEU A 240 56.53 74.62 -29.21
C LEU A 240 57.81 75.38 -29.57
N ILE A 241 58.39 76.15 -28.66
CA ILE A 241 59.66 76.86 -28.89
C ILE A 241 60.82 75.87 -29.09
N VAL A 242 60.89 74.81 -28.30
CA VAL A 242 61.90 73.74 -28.42
C VAL A 242 61.74 73.03 -29.77
N LEU A 243 60.53 72.64 -30.11
CA LEU A 243 60.19 71.97 -31.36
C LEU A 243 60.46 72.87 -32.58
N LEU A 244 60.08 74.14 -32.53
CA LEU A 244 60.40 75.12 -33.57
C LEU A 244 61.90 75.36 -33.71
N SER A 245 62.64 75.42 -32.59
CA SER A 245 64.10 75.57 -32.61
C SER A 245 64.78 74.35 -33.25
N ARG A 246 64.28 73.14 -32.97
CA ARG A 246 64.75 71.91 -33.62
C ARG A 246 64.37 71.87 -35.10
N LEU A 247 63.12 72.14 -35.45
CA LEU A 247 62.66 72.15 -36.85
C LEU A 247 63.39 73.19 -37.69
N THR A 248 63.60 74.41 -37.18
CA THR A 248 64.38 75.43 -37.88
C THR A 248 65.83 75.03 -38.10
N SER A 249 66.40 74.21 -37.22
CA SER A 249 67.74 73.62 -37.42
C SER A 249 67.74 72.48 -38.45
N GLU A 250 66.68 71.65 -38.49
CA GLU A 250 66.53 70.53 -39.45
C GLU A 250 66.21 71.01 -40.88
N ILE A 251 65.46 72.10 -41.03
CA ILE A 251 64.92 72.59 -42.32
C ILE A 251 65.92 73.45 -43.12
N GLN A 252 67.04 73.89 -42.51
CA GLN A 252 68.01 74.85 -43.10
C GLN A 252 67.32 76.06 -43.77
N VAL A 253 66.75 76.92 -42.92
CA VAL A 253 65.90 78.04 -43.33
C VAL A 253 66.63 79.03 -44.28
N PRO A 254 66.04 79.40 -45.44
CA PRO A 254 66.65 80.36 -46.37
C PRO A 254 66.84 81.76 -45.76
N PRO A 255 67.93 82.48 -46.07
CA PRO A 255 68.15 83.84 -45.61
C PRO A 255 67.09 84.77 -46.23
N GLY A 256 66.21 85.33 -45.38
CA GLY A 256 65.10 86.22 -45.79
C GLY A 256 63.69 85.73 -45.41
N SER A 257 63.54 84.52 -44.87
CA SER A 257 62.24 84.03 -44.40
C SER A 257 61.77 84.69 -43.09
N LYS A 258 60.45 84.67 -42.87
CA LYS A 258 59.79 85.22 -41.68
C LYS A 258 59.86 84.29 -40.44
N VAL A 259 60.35 83.07 -40.59
CA VAL A 259 60.44 82.07 -39.51
C VAL A 259 61.41 82.48 -38.40
N GLN A 260 62.61 82.98 -38.74
CA GLN A 260 63.57 83.45 -37.73
C GLN A 260 63.09 84.68 -36.93
N PRO A 261 62.54 85.74 -37.54
CA PRO A 261 62.00 86.86 -36.77
C PRO A 261 60.79 86.44 -35.90
N LEU A 262 59.88 85.60 -36.41
CA LEU A 262 58.77 85.08 -35.61
C LEU A 262 59.22 84.19 -34.45
N LEU A 263 60.27 83.38 -34.61
CA LEU A 263 60.83 82.60 -33.49
C LEU A 263 61.45 83.49 -32.42
N LYS A 264 62.13 84.58 -32.81
CA LYS A 264 62.66 85.58 -31.87
C LYS A 264 61.55 86.34 -31.15
N GLU A 265 60.49 86.71 -31.87
CA GLU A 265 59.30 87.35 -31.30
C GLU A 265 58.58 86.43 -30.31
N THR A 266 58.41 85.15 -30.67
CA THR A 266 57.83 84.11 -29.79
C THR A 266 58.63 83.96 -28.50
N LYS A 267 59.97 83.89 -28.58
CA LYS A 267 60.85 83.80 -27.40
C LYS A 267 60.73 85.04 -26.51
N ARG A 268 60.70 86.24 -27.11
CA ARG A 268 60.50 87.49 -26.37
C ARG A 268 59.16 87.55 -25.65
N LEU A 269 58.07 87.15 -26.31
CA LEU A 269 56.73 87.13 -25.72
C LEU A 269 56.61 86.07 -24.61
N PHE A 270 57.30 84.94 -24.76
CA PHE A 270 57.38 83.90 -23.73
C PHE A 270 58.16 84.34 -22.50
N GLU A 271 59.32 84.98 -22.69
CA GLU A 271 60.12 85.58 -21.60
C GLU A 271 59.36 86.72 -20.90
N ALA A 272 58.50 87.44 -21.61
CA ALA A 272 57.63 88.47 -21.04
C ALA A 272 56.36 87.91 -20.35
N GLY A 273 56.15 86.59 -20.36
CA GLY A 273 55.00 85.95 -19.70
C GLY A 273 53.65 86.12 -20.41
N LEU A 274 53.64 86.65 -21.63
CA LEU A 274 52.44 86.82 -22.46
C LEU A 274 52.18 85.56 -23.28
N TYR A 275 51.74 84.48 -22.62
CA TYR A 275 51.65 83.15 -23.23
C TYR A 275 50.70 83.06 -24.42
N ASP A 276 49.56 83.76 -24.42
CA ASP A 276 48.63 83.73 -25.56
C ASP A 276 49.22 84.41 -26.81
N GLY A 277 49.92 85.53 -26.62
CA GLY A 277 50.69 86.19 -27.68
C GLY A 277 51.83 85.32 -28.18
N ALA A 278 52.56 84.68 -27.26
CA ALA A 278 53.62 83.75 -27.62
C ALA A 278 53.10 82.53 -28.38
N ARG A 279 51.95 81.97 -27.99
CA ARG A 279 51.30 80.82 -28.65
C ARG A 279 50.87 81.13 -30.07
N THR A 280 50.25 82.30 -30.30
CA THR A 280 49.84 82.73 -31.64
C THR A 280 51.04 82.97 -32.55
N SER A 281 52.08 83.63 -32.04
CA SER A 281 53.36 83.82 -32.75
C SER A 281 54.06 82.48 -33.03
N ALA A 282 54.10 81.57 -32.07
CA ALA A 282 54.67 80.22 -32.22
C ALA A 282 53.94 79.43 -33.31
N ARG A 283 52.61 79.46 -33.34
CA ARG A 283 51.80 78.80 -34.36
C ARG A 283 52.01 79.39 -35.75
N ASN A 284 52.15 80.71 -35.86
CA ASN A 284 52.46 81.36 -37.13
C ASN A 284 53.87 80.98 -37.61
N CYS A 285 54.84 80.95 -36.70
CA CYS A 285 56.20 80.45 -36.95
C CYS A 285 56.18 78.98 -37.40
N TYR A 286 55.36 78.14 -36.77
CA TYR A 286 55.21 76.73 -37.13
C TYR A 286 54.61 76.56 -38.52
N LYS A 287 53.55 77.30 -38.87
CA LYS A 287 52.93 77.25 -40.20
C LYS A 287 53.92 77.65 -41.29
N GLU A 288 54.71 78.69 -41.07
CA GLU A 288 55.74 79.11 -42.02
C GLU A 288 56.94 78.15 -42.06
N ALA A 289 57.32 77.55 -40.94
CA ALA A 289 58.35 76.50 -40.91
C ALA A 289 57.86 75.23 -41.63
N GLU A 290 56.59 74.86 -41.47
CA GLU A 290 55.97 73.72 -42.14
C GLU A 290 55.89 73.91 -43.67
N THR A 291 55.56 75.10 -44.16
CA THR A 291 55.49 75.34 -45.62
C THR A 291 56.86 75.24 -46.28
N ILE A 292 57.91 75.71 -45.59
CA ILE A 292 59.30 75.64 -46.06
C ILE A 292 59.86 74.22 -45.89
N GLY A 293 59.55 73.57 -44.77
CA GLY A 293 60.03 72.23 -44.39
C GLY A 293 59.15 71.06 -44.81
N ALA A 294 58.09 71.29 -45.60
CA ALA A 294 57.10 70.27 -45.95
C ALA A 294 57.74 68.99 -46.50
N HIS A 295 58.77 69.14 -47.35
CA HIS A 295 59.50 68.03 -47.94
C HIS A 295 60.20 67.09 -46.92
N ILE A 296 60.57 67.59 -45.74
CA ILE A 296 61.20 66.82 -44.65
C ILE A 296 60.15 66.22 -43.71
N LEU A 297 59.01 66.89 -43.55
CA LEU A 297 57.97 66.52 -42.59
C LEU A 297 56.95 65.51 -43.13
N VAL A 298 56.70 65.47 -44.44
CA VAL A 298 55.75 64.52 -45.05
C VAL A 298 56.06 63.07 -44.69
N PRO A 299 57.30 62.56 -44.80
CA PRO A 299 57.58 61.15 -44.46
C PRO A 299 57.24 60.77 -43.01
N ARG A 300 57.44 61.70 -42.05
CA ARG A 300 57.06 61.48 -40.64
C ARG A 300 55.54 61.43 -40.48
N LYS A 301 54.82 62.32 -41.16
CA LYS A 301 53.35 62.32 -41.16
C LYS A 301 52.73 61.12 -41.85
N VAL A 302 53.34 60.63 -42.93
CA VAL A 302 52.96 59.37 -43.57
C VAL A 302 53.06 58.22 -42.57
N GLN A 303 54.14 58.14 -41.79
CA GLN A 303 54.28 57.09 -40.76
C GLN A 303 53.23 57.20 -39.64
N GLU A 304 52.92 58.40 -39.16
CA GLU A 304 51.85 58.60 -38.16
C GLU A 304 50.48 58.15 -38.68
N VAL A 305 50.12 58.53 -39.92
CA VAL A 305 48.86 58.13 -40.54
C VAL A 305 48.83 56.62 -40.80
N GLN A 306 49.94 56.02 -41.23
CA GLN A 306 50.08 54.56 -41.38
C GLN A 306 49.92 53.80 -40.06
N GLN A 307 50.24 54.40 -38.90
CA GLN A 307 50.02 53.80 -37.59
C GLN A 307 48.56 53.92 -37.12
N LEU A 308 47.85 54.96 -37.55
CA LEU A 308 46.43 55.18 -37.21
C LEU A 308 45.48 54.32 -38.06
N LEU A 309 45.82 54.07 -39.33
CA LEU A 309 44.97 53.32 -40.27
C LEU A 309 44.55 51.93 -39.74
N PRO A 310 45.46 51.10 -39.19
CA PRO A 310 45.10 49.79 -38.63
C PRO A 310 44.16 49.88 -37.43
N VAL A 311 44.28 50.94 -36.62
CA VAL A 311 43.40 51.15 -35.45
C VAL A 311 42.00 51.57 -35.91
N ALA A 312 41.91 52.46 -36.90
CA ALA A 312 40.64 52.85 -37.51
C ALA A 312 39.94 51.64 -38.16
N ARG A 313 40.68 50.80 -38.91
CA ARG A 313 40.16 49.56 -39.51
C ARG A 313 39.62 48.54 -38.52
N GLN A 314 40.13 48.55 -37.29
CA GLN A 314 39.62 47.68 -36.22
C GLN A 314 38.27 48.13 -35.67
N LEU A 315 37.88 49.39 -35.87
CA LEU A 315 36.57 49.94 -35.52
C LEU A 315 35.60 49.84 -36.70
N ASP A 316 36.07 50.23 -37.89
CA ASP A 316 35.30 50.13 -39.14
C ASP A 316 36.18 49.58 -40.28
N PRO A 317 35.90 48.35 -40.77
CA PRO A 317 36.69 47.71 -41.82
C PRO A 317 36.51 48.37 -43.20
N SER A 318 35.53 49.27 -43.38
CA SER A 318 35.28 49.96 -44.65
C SER A 318 36.18 51.17 -44.90
N ILE A 319 37.04 51.53 -43.94
CA ILE A 319 37.93 52.69 -44.05
C ILE A 319 39.08 52.41 -45.03
N GLU A 320 39.04 53.10 -46.15
CA GLU A 320 40.08 53.17 -47.17
C GLU A 320 40.92 54.44 -46.96
N GLY A 321 42.26 54.29 -46.99
CA GLY A 321 43.19 55.42 -46.86
C GLY A 321 44.59 55.15 -47.39
N ASP A 322 44.86 53.92 -47.87
CA ASP A 322 46.15 53.56 -48.46
C ASP A 322 46.37 54.32 -49.79
N GLU A 323 45.33 54.51 -50.62
CA GLU A 323 45.40 55.27 -51.87
C GLU A 323 45.71 56.76 -51.64
N GLU A 324 45.13 57.35 -50.58
CA GLU A 324 45.39 58.75 -50.21
C GLU A 324 46.81 58.94 -49.66
N ILE A 325 47.36 57.94 -48.96
CA ILE A 325 48.76 57.92 -48.52
C ILE A 325 49.72 57.78 -49.71
N GLU A 326 49.41 56.90 -50.68
CA GLU A 326 50.20 56.73 -51.91
C GLU A 326 50.16 58.00 -52.78
N ALA A 327 48.98 58.62 -52.93
CA ALA A 327 48.82 59.89 -53.65
C ALA A 327 49.64 61.02 -52.99
N ALA A 328 49.63 61.10 -51.66
CA ALA A 328 50.46 62.07 -50.93
C ALA A 328 51.96 61.79 -51.11
N ALA A 329 52.39 60.53 -51.09
CA ALA A 329 53.78 60.15 -51.33
C ALA A 329 54.23 60.49 -52.77
N ASP A 330 53.35 60.37 -53.76
CA ASP A 330 53.63 60.73 -55.15
C ASP A 330 53.65 62.25 -55.38
N LEU A 331 52.86 63.02 -54.64
CA LEU A 331 52.92 64.50 -54.65
C LEU A 331 54.25 65.03 -54.09
N VAL A 332 54.87 64.32 -53.14
CA VAL A 332 56.23 64.63 -52.66
C VAL A 332 57.26 64.44 -53.77
N LYS A 333 57.19 63.33 -54.52
CA LYS A 333 58.10 63.07 -55.66
C LYS A 333 57.98 64.13 -56.76
N LYS A 334 56.80 64.73 -56.92
CA LYS A 334 56.51 65.81 -57.88
C LYS A 334 56.88 67.22 -57.38
N GLY A 335 57.47 67.35 -56.20
CA GLY A 335 57.88 68.64 -55.62
C GLY A 335 56.75 69.46 -55.00
N LYS A 336 55.53 68.91 -54.90
CA LYS A 336 54.36 69.57 -54.31
C LYS A 336 54.13 69.17 -52.86
N ALA A 337 55.17 69.30 -52.03
CA ALA A 337 55.15 68.81 -50.65
C ALA A 337 54.11 69.51 -49.75
N ALA A 338 53.74 70.76 -50.04
CA ALA A 338 52.72 71.48 -49.27
C ALA A 338 51.30 70.92 -49.49
N GLU A 339 50.95 70.55 -50.73
CA GLU A 339 49.67 69.89 -51.07
C GLU A 339 49.60 68.50 -50.42
N ALA A 340 50.70 67.72 -50.46
CA ALA A 340 50.80 66.42 -49.79
C ALA A 340 50.59 66.48 -48.27
N MET A 341 51.17 67.49 -47.59
CA MET A 341 50.94 67.70 -46.15
C MET A 341 49.49 68.04 -45.83
N SER A 342 48.81 68.81 -46.69
CA SER A 342 47.40 69.17 -46.45
C SER A 342 46.48 67.95 -46.54
N GLN A 343 46.68 67.08 -47.54
CA GLN A 343 45.93 65.83 -47.69
C GLN A 343 46.17 64.88 -46.52
N LEU A 344 47.41 64.71 -46.09
CA LEU A 344 47.73 63.86 -44.93
C LEU A 344 47.17 64.41 -43.62
N LYS A 345 47.06 65.74 -43.46
CA LYS A 345 46.42 66.35 -42.27
C LYS A 345 44.92 66.13 -42.26
N GLU A 346 44.25 66.27 -43.41
CA GLU A 346 42.82 65.96 -43.52
C GLU A 346 42.55 64.49 -43.24
N LEU A 347 43.34 63.58 -43.80
CA LEU A 347 43.25 62.15 -43.55
C LEU A 347 43.52 61.81 -42.07
N GLN A 348 44.60 62.36 -41.48
CA GLN A 348 44.90 62.19 -40.05
C GLN A 348 43.71 62.62 -39.18
N LYS A 349 43.11 63.78 -39.47
CA LYS A 349 42.00 64.33 -38.70
C LYS A 349 40.74 63.46 -38.82
N ARG A 350 40.40 63.03 -40.04
CA ARG A 350 39.30 62.08 -40.27
C ARG A 350 39.50 60.79 -39.50
N LEU A 351 40.70 60.20 -39.56
CA LEU A 351 41.02 58.96 -38.84
C LEU A 351 40.94 59.14 -37.32
N THR A 352 41.45 60.25 -36.77
CA THR A 352 41.35 60.50 -35.33
C THR A 352 39.91 60.73 -34.89
N ASP A 353 39.10 61.43 -35.69
CA ASP A 353 37.69 61.69 -35.37
C ASP A 353 36.90 60.35 -35.34
N ILE A 354 37.08 59.50 -36.36
CA ILE A 354 36.49 58.15 -36.40
C ILE A 354 36.92 57.32 -35.20
N ILE A 355 38.23 57.32 -34.87
CA ILE A 355 38.75 56.54 -33.74
C ILE A 355 38.15 57.04 -32.41
N ASN A 356 38.10 58.35 -32.21
CA ASN A 356 37.53 58.94 -30.99
C ASN A 356 36.04 58.62 -30.86
N ASP A 357 35.26 58.85 -31.92
CA ASP A 357 33.82 58.57 -31.94
C ASP A 357 33.55 57.08 -31.72
N GLY A 358 34.32 56.21 -32.36
CA GLY A 358 34.19 54.76 -32.22
C GLY A 358 34.48 54.27 -30.80
N ILE A 359 35.58 54.71 -30.19
CA ILE A 359 35.94 54.28 -28.83
C ILE A 359 34.99 54.91 -27.80
N LEU A 360 34.57 56.17 -27.97
CA LEU A 360 33.57 56.79 -27.09
C LEU A 360 32.20 56.11 -27.21
N SER A 361 31.80 55.67 -28.40
CA SER A 361 30.59 54.88 -28.60
C SER A 361 30.66 53.54 -27.86
N GLU A 362 31.77 52.80 -28.00
CA GLU A 362 31.96 51.54 -27.26
C GLU A 362 31.96 51.76 -25.74
N ILE A 363 32.59 52.84 -25.24
CA ILE A 363 32.55 53.21 -23.81
C ILE A 363 31.12 53.53 -23.37
N GLY A 364 30.37 54.27 -24.18
CA GLY A 364 28.96 54.59 -23.93
C GLY A 364 28.07 53.35 -23.86
N GLU A 365 28.26 52.39 -24.78
CA GLU A 365 27.59 51.09 -24.74
C GLU A 365 27.94 50.31 -23.48
N LEU A 366 29.22 50.26 -23.08
CA LEU A 366 29.65 49.58 -21.88
C LEU A 366 29.03 50.18 -20.61
N ARG A 367 29.05 51.51 -20.48
CA ARG A 367 28.38 52.21 -19.38
C ARG A 367 26.89 51.90 -19.35
N ALA A 368 26.21 51.96 -20.50
CA ALA A 368 24.80 51.61 -20.57
C ALA A 368 24.50 50.15 -20.21
N THR A 369 25.43 49.21 -20.46
CA THR A 369 25.27 47.82 -19.99
C THR A 369 25.53 47.68 -18.49
N LEU A 370 26.50 48.40 -17.94
CA LEU A 370 26.81 48.41 -16.51
C LEU A 370 25.68 49.06 -15.69
N ASP A 371 25.10 50.16 -16.19
CA ASP A 371 23.97 50.83 -15.51
C ASP A 371 22.70 49.98 -15.51
N LYS A 372 22.51 49.13 -16.55
CA LYS A 372 21.35 48.23 -16.64
C LYS A 372 21.50 46.99 -15.76
N GLU A 373 22.70 46.44 -15.72
CA GLU A 373 23.01 45.20 -15.01
C GLU A 373 23.73 45.60 -13.71
N GLU A 374 23.01 45.66 -12.59
CA GLU A 374 23.53 46.05 -11.26
C GLU A 374 24.62 45.05 -10.75
N LEU A 375 25.82 45.13 -11.32
CA LEU A 375 26.91 44.15 -11.15
C LEU A 375 27.71 44.38 -9.85
N GLY A 376 27.56 45.55 -9.22
CA GLY A 376 28.08 45.82 -7.88
C GLY A 376 29.61 45.89 -7.83
N ARG A 377 30.30 44.83 -7.40
CA ARG A 377 31.77 44.87 -7.23
C ARG A 377 32.53 44.81 -8.55
N ASP A 378 32.03 44.04 -9.50
CA ASP A 378 32.64 43.89 -10.82
C ASP A 378 32.37 45.12 -11.69
N GLU A 379 31.35 45.91 -11.35
CA GLU A 379 31.09 47.23 -11.91
C GLU A 379 32.23 48.21 -11.56
N ILE A 380 32.68 48.24 -10.31
CA ILE A 380 33.78 49.14 -9.88
C ILE A 380 35.08 48.80 -10.61
N SER A 381 35.39 47.51 -10.77
CA SER A 381 36.63 47.08 -11.46
C SER A 381 36.59 47.39 -12.96
N THR A 382 35.45 47.17 -13.61
CA THR A 382 35.25 47.49 -15.03
C THR A 382 35.21 48.99 -15.28
N MET A 383 34.59 49.77 -14.38
CA MET A 383 34.61 51.24 -14.43
C MET A 383 36.03 51.81 -14.32
N ALA A 384 36.87 51.26 -13.44
CA ALA A 384 38.28 51.68 -13.35
C ALA A 384 39.07 51.40 -14.65
N VAL A 385 38.75 50.32 -15.37
CA VAL A 385 39.34 50.04 -16.69
C VAL A 385 38.83 51.01 -17.75
N ILE A 386 37.54 51.39 -17.69
CA ILE A 386 36.94 52.40 -18.58
C ILE A 386 37.60 53.77 -18.37
N GLU A 387 37.76 54.20 -17.12
CA GLU A 387 38.46 55.46 -16.78
C GLU A 387 39.90 55.46 -17.30
N LYS A 388 40.60 54.32 -17.19
CA LYS A 388 41.94 54.15 -17.78
C LYS A 388 41.91 54.21 -19.31
N ALA A 389 40.87 53.69 -19.95
CA ALA A 389 40.72 53.81 -21.40
C ALA A 389 40.50 55.27 -21.81
N GLU A 390 39.68 56.02 -21.07
CA GLU A 390 39.46 57.46 -21.28
C GLU A 390 40.75 58.27 -21.08
N SER A 391 41.57 57.95 -20.06
CA SER A 391 42.87 58.60 -19.89
C SER A 391 43.81 58.30 -21.06
N LEU A 392 43.83 57.05 -21.54
CA LEU A 392 44.64 56.66 -22.70
C LEU A 392 44.16 57.29 -24.01
N LEU A 393 42.86 57.57 -24.15
CA LEU A 393 42.31 58.36 -25.26
C LEU A 393 42.76 59.81 -25.18
N ALA A 394 42.71 60.43 -24.00
CA ALA A 394 43.20 61.80 -23.80
C ALA A 394 44.69 61.93 -24.14
N ASP A 395 45.48 60.89 -23.88
CA ASP A 395 46.90 60.77 -24.22
C ASP A 395 47.17 60.42 -25.70
N GLN A 396 46.14 60.31 -26.56
CA GLN A 396 46.22 59.91 -27.97
C GLN A 396 46.82 58.51 -28.21
N ARG A 397 46.81 57.63 -27.20
CA ARG A 397 47.29 56.25 -27.29
C ARG A 397 46.17 55.31 -27.74
N TYR A 398 45.66 55.54 -28.94
CA TYR A 398 44.45 54.91 -29.46
C TYR A 398 44.46 53.37 -29.45
N ALA A 399 45.59 52.74 -29.79
CA ALA A 399 45.71 51.28 -29.79
C ALA A 399 45.70 50.65 -28.38
N ASP A 400 46.12 51.41 -27.36
CA ASP A 400 46.05 50.96 -25.96
C ASP A 400 44.66 51.20 -25.39
N ALA A 401 44.05 52.35 -25.71
CA ALA A 401 42.68 52.66 -25.34
C ALA A 401 41.69 51.61 -25.87
N LEU A 402 41.76 51.28 -27.15
CA LEU A 402 40.90 50.26 -27.77
C LEU A 402 41.09 48.87 -27.12
N ARG A 403 42.32 48.52 -26.74
CA ARG A 403 42.58 47.26 -26.01
C ARG A 403 41.97 47.27 -24.62
N ALA A 404 42.06 48.38 -23.90
CA ALA A 404 41.45 48.52 -22.58
C ALA A 404 39.92 48.42 -22.65
N VAL A 405 39.29 49.07 -23.63
CA VAL A 405 37.83 48.98 -23.87
C VAL A 405 37.40 47.55 -24.19
N ARG A 406 38.12 46.85 -25.07
CA ARG A 406 37.82 45.44 -25.38
C ARG A 406 37.99 44.52 -24.19
N PHE A 407 38.99 44.77 -23.35
CA PHE A 407 39.17 44.02 -22.11
C PHE A 407 38.01 44.27 -21.14
N ALA A 408 37.59 45.53 -20.95
CA ALA A 408 36.40 45.87 -20.17
C ALA A 408 35.15 45.19 -20.73
N ARG A 409 35.00 45.12 -22.06
CA ARG A 409 33.90 44.41 -22.73
C ARG A 409 33.90 42.91 -22.44
N SER A 410 35.05 42.24 -22.46
CA SER A 410 35.10 40.82 -22.12
C SER A 410 34.77 40.57 -20.65
N GLU A 411 35.27 41.41 -19.73
CA GLU A 411 35.01 41.30 -18.30
C GLU A 411 33.53 41.55 -17.97
N THR A 412 32.93 42.59 -18.56
CA THR A 412 31.49 42.88 -18.40
C THR A 412 30.61 41.74 -18.91
N VAL A 413 30.88 41.20 -20.10
CA VAL A 413 30.14 40.04 -20.63
C VAL A 413 30.29 38.82 -19.71
N GLN A 414 31.49 38.56 -19.20
CA GLN A 414 31.72 37.48 -18.26
C GLN A 414 30.94 37.68 -16.94
N ALA A 415 30.97 38.89 -16.38
CA ALA A 415 30.27 39.22 -15.15
C ALA A 415 28.74 39.10 -15.31
N VAL A 416 28.18 39.60 -16.42
CA VAL A 416 26.75 39.46 -16.75
C VAL A 416 26.36 37.98 -16.89
N ASN A 417 27.17 37.17 -17.56
CA ASN A 417 26.90 35.74 -17.69
C ASN A 417 26.89 35.02 -16.33
N VAL A 418 27.84 35.34 -15.44
CA VAL A 418 27.90 34.78 -14.08
C VAL A 418 26.70 35.22 -13.25
N MET A 419 26.32 36.49 -13.35
CA MET A 419 25.12 37.02 -12.68
C MET A 419 23.86 36.29 -13.16
N GLN A 420 23.63 36.20 -14.47
CA GLN A 420 22.46 35.52 -15.04
C GLN A 420 22.42 34.03 -14.66
N ALA A 421 23.56 33.33 -14.70
CA ALA A 421 23.65 31.95 -14.27
C ALA A 421 23.32 31.80 -12.77
N SER A 422 23.84 32.68 -11.92
CA SER A 422 23.53 32.68 -10.48
C SER A 422 22.03 32.95 -10.21
N GLN A 423 21.40 33.77 -11.05
CA GLN A 423 19.98 34.08 -10.96
C GLN A 423 19.10 32.92 -11.38
N GLN A 424 19.46 32.22 -12.46
CA GLN A 424 18.76 31.00 -12.87
C GLN A 424 18.86 29.91 -11.81
N GLU A 425 20.03 29.75 -11.18
CA GLU A 425 20.21 28.82 -10.06
C GLU A 425 19.35 29.19 -8.85
N LEU A 426 19.27 30.48 -8.49
CA LEU A 426 18.38 30.94 -7.42
C LEU A 426 16.93 30.58 -7.70
N VAL A 427 16.42 30.90 -8.90
CA VAL A 427 15.02 30.62 -9.29
C VAL A 427 14.76 29.11 -9.32
N ARG A 428 15.70 28.32 -9.83
CA ARG A 428 15.60 26.85 -9.85
C ARG A 428 15.51 26.28 -8.44
N VAL A 429 16.38 26.71 -7.54
CA VAL A 429 16.39 26.20 -6.15
C VAL A 429 15.14 26.67 -5.40
N ASP A 430 14.68 27.90 -5.60
CA ASP A 430 13.43 28.41 -5.00
C ASP A 430 12.23 27.54 -5.43
N GLY A 431 12.12 27.23 -6.72
CA GLY A 431 11.09 26.32 -7.25
C GLY A 431 11.15 24.92 -6.62
N VAL A 432 12.35 24.34 -6.45
CA VAL A 432 12.51 23.04 -5.77
C VAL A 432 12.07 23.12 -4.29
N LEU A 433 12.40 24.21 -3.60
CA LEU A 433 12.00 24.40 -2.20
C LEU A 433 10.49 24.61 -2.06
N GLU A 434 9.86 25.31 -3.00
CA GLU A 434 8.41 25.46 -3.08
C GLU A 434 7.74 24.10 -3.30
N GLU A 435 8.19 23.32 -4.28
CA GLU A 435 7.71 21.96 -4.54
C GLU A 435 7.83 21.08 -3.29
N MET A 436 9.00 21.05 -2.64
CA MET A 436 9.20 20.29 -1.39
C MET A 436 8.26 20.74 -0.28
N SER A 437 8.05 22.05 -0.13
CA SER A 437 7.15 22.57 0.89
C SER A 437 5.68 22.27 0.59
N SER A 438 5.28 22.26 -0.68
CA SER A 438 3.93 21.86 -1.11
C SER A 438 3.63 20.38 -0.83
N LEU A 439 4.68 19.55 -0.88
CA LEU A 439 4.63 18.13 -0.52
C LEU A 439 4.71 17.90 1.01
N GLY A 440 4.80 18.97 1.81
CA GLY A 440 4.80 18.91 3.27
C GLY A 440 6.15 18.55 3.89
N PHE A 441 7.27 18.76 3.18
CA PHE A 441 8.61 18.66 3.77
C PHE A 441 8.98 19.97 4.49
N GLU A 442 9.50 19.89 5.71
CA GLU A 442 10.01 21.06 6.43
C GLU A 442 11.42 21.40 5.95
N VAL A 443 11.58 22.57 5.32
CA VAL A 443 12.86 22.98 4.69
C VAL A 443 13.41 24.31 5.22
N ARG A 444 13.26 24.54 6.53
CA ARG A 444 13.59 25.84 7.17
C ARG A 444 15.05 26.26 6.98
N GLU A 445 16.00 25.36 7.18
CA GLU A 445 17.44 25.66 7.03
C GLU A 445 17.81 26.03 5.60
N ALA A 446 17.29 25.30 4.60
CA ALA A 446 17.50 25.62 3.20
C ALA A 446 16.93 27.00 2.83
N ARG A 447 15.76 27.37 3.37
CA ARG A 447 15.20 28.72 3.17
C ARG A 447 16.09 29.81 3.76
N MET A 448 16.67 29.60 4.95
CA MET A 448 17.63 30.55 5.53
C MET A 448 18.88 30.71 4.64
N LEU A 449 19.40 29.61 4.08
CA LEU A 449 20.53 29.65 3.15
C LEU A 449 20.18 30.36 1.84
N LEU A 450 18.96 30.17 1.33
CA LEU A 450 18.46 30.87 0.15
C LEU A 450 18.30 32.39 0.42
N ASP A 451 17.82 32.78 1.60
CA ASP A 451 17.76 34.18 1.99
C ASP A 451 19.15 34.81 2.16
N GLN A 452 20.14 34.06 2.66
CA GLN A 452 21.53 34.48 2.65
C GLN A 452 22.05 34.65 1.21
N ALA A 453 21.69 33.76 0.29
CA ALA A 453 22.02 33.88 -1.12
C ALA A 453 21.40 35.15 -1.75
N ARG A 454 20.14 35.47 -1.42
CA ARG A 454 19.49 36.73 -1.85
C ARG A 454 20.21 37.97 -1.31
N ARG A 455 20.70 37.95 -0.06
CA ARG A 455 21.54 39.03 0.50
C ARG A 455 22.90 39.15 -0.19
N TYR A 456 23.52 38.02 -0.56
CA TYR A 456 24.76 38.06 -1.33
C TYR A 456 24.56 38.60 -2.73
N ARG A 457 23.39 38.36 -3.33
CA ARG A 457 23.00 38.96 -4.60
C ARG A 457 22.91 40.48 -4.49
N SER A 458 22.21 41.02 -3.49
CA SER A 458 22.15 42.48 -3.29
C SER A 458 23.52 43.11 -2.99
N SER A 459 24.51 42.30 -2.56
CA SER A 459 25.89 42.74 -2.36
C SER A 459 26.80 42.57 -3.58
N GLY A 460 26.29 42.11 -4.72
CA GLY A 460 27.06 41.89 -5.96
C GLY A 460 28.04 40.71 -5.92
N ARG A 461 27.82 39.71 -5.05
CA ARG A 461 28.73 38.55 -4.90
C ARG A 461 28.17 37.28 -5.54
N PHE A 462 28.03 37.27 -6.87
CA PHE A 462 27.31 36.23 -7.62
C PHE A 462 27.87 34.81 -7.49
N ASN A 463 29.19 34.65 -7.34
CA ASN A 463 29.79 33.33 -7.11
C ASN A 463 29.31 32.70 -5.78
N LEU A 464 29.24 33.50 -4.72
CA LEU A 464 28.72 33.06 -3.42
C LEU A 464 27.21 32.79 -3.46
N VAL A 465 26.47 33.51 -4.31
CA VAL A 465 25.03 33.24 -4.53
C VAL A 465 24.82 31.83 -5.05
N ALA A 466 25.52 31.44 -6.11
CA ALA A 466 25.40 30.11 -6.69
C ALA A 466 25.84 29.00 -5.71
N GLU A 467 26.90 29.23 -4.94
CA GLU A 467 27.34 28.29 -3.89
C GLU A 467 26.30 28.12 -2.78
N MET A 468 25.75 29.22 -2.26
CA MET A 468 24.73 29.18 -1.20
C MET A 468 23.43 28.57 -1.70
N ALA A 469 23.03 28.83 -2.95
CA ALA A 469 21.87 28.18 -3.57
C ALA A 469 22.06 26.65 -3.67
N ARG A 470 23.23 26.17 -4.11
CA ARG A 470 23.54 24.73 -4.14
C ARG A 470 23.57 24.11 -2.74
N ARG A 471 24.08 24.83 -1.74
CA ARG A 471 24.05 24.38 -0.34
C ARG A 471 22.63 24.31 0.20
N ALA A 472 21.77 25.27 -0.14
CA ALA A 472 20.35 25.26 0.21
C ALA A 472 19.66 24.02 -0.39
N GLU A 473 19.86 23.75 -1.69
CA GLU A 473 19.33 22.55 -2.35
C GLU A 473 19.84 21.26 -1.69
N HIS A 474 21.13 21.19 -1.37
CA HIS A 474 21.69 20.01 -0.72
C HIS A 474 21.12 19.79 0.69
N SER A 475 21.02 20.85 1.49
CA SER A 475 20.37 20.82 2.82
C SER A 475 18.90 20.37 2.71
N ALA A 476 18.20 20.83 1.69
CA ALA A 476 16.82 20.43 1.42
C ALA A 476 16.68 18.95 1.08
N CYS A 477 17.58 18.42 0.23
CA CYS A 477 17.64 16.98 -0.08
C CYS A 477 17.88 16.13 1.17
N ILE A 478 18.80 16.55 2.05
CA ILE A 478 19.09 15.86 3.31
C ILE A 478 17.86 15.87 4.21
N ALA A 479 17.22 17.03 4.40
CA ALA A 479 16.03 17.15 5.22
C ALA A 479 14.87 16.28 4.69
N ALA A 480 14.65 16.29 3.37
CA ALA A 480 13.64 15.44 2.73
C ALA A 480 13.93 13.95 2.94
N TRP A 481 15.19 13.54 2.83
CA TRP A 481 15.63 12.17 3.10
C TRP A 481 15.40 11.76 4.55
N GLU A 482 15.79 12.59 5.51
CA GLU A 482 15.58 12.31 6.93
C GLU A 482 14.10 12.23 7.30
N GLN A 483 13.25 13.11 6.74
CA GLN A 483 11.82 13.08 6.99
C GLN A 483 11.14 11.88 6.35
N ALA A 484 11.52 11.52 5.11
CA ALA A 484 11.03 10.31 4.46
C ALA A 484 11.43 9.06 5.27
N ARG A 485 12.68 9.00 5.73
CA ARG A 485 13.17 7.93 6.61
C ARG A 485 12.40 7.87 7.92
N LYS A 486 12.20 9.01 8.60
CA LYS A 486 11.39 9.08 9.84
C LYS A 486 9.96 8.60 9.61
N LYS A 487 9.31 9.00 8.51
CA LYS A 487 7.96 8.50 8.15
C LYS A 487 7.95 6.98 7.98
N VAL A 488 8.93 6.41 7.28
CA VAL A 488 9.08 4.95 7.14
C VAL A 488 9.31 4.28 8.49
N GLU A 489 10.21 4.79 9.32
CA GLU A 489 10.47 4.25 10.67
C GLU A 489 9.25 4.31 11.58
N VAL A 490 8.43 5.37 11.51
CA VAL A 490 7.16 5.47 12.26
C VAL A 490 6.17 4.41 11.77
N MET A 491 6.00 4.24 10.47
CA MET A 491 5.11 3.21 9.91
C MET A 491 5.55 1.80 10.30
N GLU A 492 6.85 1.54 10.32
CA GLU A 492 7.39 0.25 10.74
C GLU A 492 7.20 0.03 12.25
N LYS A 493 7.38 1.05 13.08
CA LYS A 493 7.06 0.97 14.52
C LYS A 493 5.57 0.70 14.74
N GLU A 494 4.68 1.35 13.99
CA GLU A 494 3.24 1.05 14.02
C GLU A 494 2.97 -0.42 13.64
N ALA A 495 3.65 -0.94 12.62
CA ALA A 495 3.53 -2.34 12.20
C ALA A 495 4.08 -3.32 13.25
N ASP A 496 5.23 -3.01 13.86
CA ASP A 496 5.86 -3.81 14.91
C ASP A 496 4.97 -3.85 16.17
N VAL A 497 4.31 -2.73 16.53
CA VAL A 497 3.31 -2.67 17.61
C VAL A 497 2.10 -3.56 17.33
N THR A 498 1.75 -3.80 16.07
CA THR A 498 0.70 -4.77 15.70
C THR A 498 1.16 -6.24 15.72
N GLY A 499 2.41 -6.50 16.12
CA GLY A 499 2.97 -7.84 16.34
C GLY A 499 3.26 -8.60 15.04
N ILE A 500 3.45 -7.91 13.92
CA ILE A 500 3.85 -8.53 12.65
C ILE A 500 5.37 -8.71 12.72
N ALA A 501 5.85 -9.94 12.76
CA ALA A 501 7.28 -10.30 12.72
C ALA A 501 7.44 -11.50 11.79
N GLY A 502 8.53 -11.54 11.01
CA GLY A 502 8.75 -12.60 10.02
C GLY A 502 9.69 -12.25 8.88
N THR A 503 10.12 -13.28 8.16
CA THR A 503 11.00 -13.19 6.98
C THR A 503 10.39 -12.37 5.83
N ASP A 504 9.08 -12.52 5.58
CA ASP A 504 8.38 -11.78 4.52
C ASP A 504 8.36 -10.27 4.81
N LEU A 505 8.28 -9.88 6.08
CA LEU A 505 8.29 -8.47 6.51
C LEU A 505 9.69 -7.86 6.33
N GLU A 506 10.74 -8.60 6.68
CA GLU A 506 12.12 -8.14 6.53
C GLU A 506 12.49 -7.95 5.06
N ALA A 507 12.08 -8.87 4.19
CA ALA A 507 12.26 -8.75 2.74
C ALA A 507 11.52 -7.52 2.17
N LEU A 508 10.27 -7.30 2.60
CA LEU A 508 9.47 -6.14 2.21
C LEU A 508 10.09 -4.83 2.72
N LYS A 509 10.53 -4.77 3.99
CA LYS A 509 11.25 -3.63 4.59
C LYS A 509 12.50 -3.28 3.77
N ALA A 510 13.32 -4.28 3.41
CA ALA A 510 14.57 -4.06 2.69
C ALA A 510 14.35 -3.51 1.26
N MET A 511 13.45 -4.15 0.50
CA MET A 511 13.12 -3.76 -0.88
C MET A 511 12.56 -2.33 -0.96
N GLU A 512 11.57 -2.02 -0.11
CA GLU A 512 10.87 -0.74 -0.16
C GLU A 512 11.73 0.40 0.41
N ARG A 513 12.56 0.16 1.44
CA ARG A 513 13.53 1.16 1.91
C ARG A 513 14.52 1.54 0.81
N GLN A 514 15.05 0.57 0.06
CA GLN A 514 15.96 0.84 -1.06
C GLN A 514 15.25 1.57 -2.21
N GLY A 515 14.00 1.20 -2.51
CA GLY A 515 13.18 1.87 -3.51
C GLY A 515 12.90 3.33 -3.15
N ILE A 516 12.44 3.58 -1.93
CA ILE A 516 12.14 4.93 -1.42
C ILE A 516 13.42 5.77 -1.35
N SER A 517 14.53 5.23 -0.83
CA SER A 517 15.80 5.97 -0.77
C SER A 517 16.29 6.33 -2.16
N GLY A 518 16.22 5.40 -3.13
CA GLY A 518 16.61 5.65 -4.52
C GLY A 518 15.75 6.71 -5.21
N LEU A 519 14.45 6.80 -4.89
CA LEU A 519 13.56 7.84 -5.43
C LEU A 519 13.88 9.23 -4.86
N VAL A 520 14.22 9.31 -3.58
CA VAL A 520 14.66 10.56 -2.92
C VAL A 520 16.00 11.02 -3.48
N GLU A 521 16.96 10.12 -3.68
CA GLU A 521 18.27 10.44 -4.29
C GLU A 521 18.12 10.98 -5.73
N ARG A 522 17.17 10.43 -6.50
CA ARG A 522 16.83 10.90 -7.85
C ARG A 522 15.94 12.15 -7.86
N ARG A 523 15.65 12.74 -6.69
CA ARG A 523 14.85 13.97 -6.54
C ARG A 523 13.39 13.84 -6.97
N ARG A 524 12.83 12.62 -6.99
CA ARG A 524 11.42 12.35 -7.33
C ARG A 524 10.58 12.28 -6.06
N TYR A 525 10.49 13.39 -5.33
CA TYR A 525 9.90 13.43 -3.98
C TYR A 525 8.40 13.06 -3.95
N ALA A 526 7.63 13.50 -4.95
CA ALA A 526 6.22 13.14 -5.06
C ALA A 526 5.99 11.63 -5.29
N GLU A 527 6.95 10.95 -5.92
CA GLU A 527 6.88 9.49 -6.08
C GLU A 527 7.37 8.75 -4.86
N ALA A 528 8.38 9.29 -4.16
CA ALA A 528 8.80 8.76 -2.88
C ALA A 528 7.66 8.79 -1.85
N LEU A 529 6.87 9.87 -1.79
CA LEU A 529 5.69 9.93 -0.92
C LEU A 529 4.60 8.92 -1.32
N ARG A 530 4.32 8.77 -2.61
CA ARG A 530 3.40 7.73 -3.10
C ARG A 530 3.89 6.32 -2.79
N ALA A 531 5.19 6.07 -2.89
CA ALA A 531 5.79 4.78 -2.53
C ALA A 531 5.68 4.52 -1.02
N ILE A 532 5.85 5.53 -0.17
CA ILE A 532 5.62 5.47 1.28
C ILE A 532 4.16 5.08 1.58
N GLU A 533 3.18 5.66 0.87
CA GLU A 533 1.76 5.30 1.02
C GLU A 533 1.48 3.88 0.56
N GLN A 534 1.99 3.47 -0.60
CA GLN A 534 1.87 2.09 -1.10
C GLN A 534 2.51 1.09 -0.14
N TYR A 535 3.64 1.46 0.48
CA TYR A 535 4.29 0.64 1.49
C TYR A 535 3.39 0.47 2.73
N ARG A 536 2.73 1.54 3.18
CA ARG A 536 1.73 1.47 4.26
C ARG A 536 0.58 0.52 3.90
N GLU A 537 0.06 0.59 2.68
CA GLU A 537 -1.00 -0.31 2.21
C GLU A 537 -0.55 -1.77 2.19
N ARG A 538 0.68 -2.05 1.73
CA ARG A 538 1.25 -3.41 1.75
C ARG A 538 1.47 -3.94 3.16
N LEU A 539 1.92 -3.10 4.10
CA LEU A 539 1.99 -3.47 5.52
C LEU A 539 0.61 -3.82 6.08
N GLN A 540 -0.44 -3.06 5.73
CA GLN A 540 -1.82 -3.38 6.12
C GLN A 540 -2.33 -4.66 5.46
N ALA A 541 -2.00 -4.91 4.19
CA ALA A 541 -2.36 -6.14 3.49
C ALA A 541 -1.71 -7.36 4.15
N MET A 542 -0.41 -7.26 4.50
CA MET A 542 0.31 -8.28 5.27
C MET A 542 -0.34 -8.56 6.63
N LYS A 543 -0.78 -7.50 7.34
CA LYS A 543 -1.54 -7.67 8.59
C LYS A 543 -2.82 -8.47 8.38
N LYS A 544 -3.61 -8.12 7.37
CA LYS A 544 -4.85 -8.82 7.01
C LYS A 544 -4.58 -10.27 6.61
N LEU A 545 -3.48 -10.55 5.91
CA LEU A 545 -3.06 -11.90 5.56
C LEU A 545 -2.71 -12.72 6.80
N LYS A 546 -1.94 -12.17 7.76
CA LYS A 546 -1.66 -12.83 9.04
C LYS A 546 -2.94 -13.19 9.81
N GLU A 547 -3.86 -12.24 9.97
CA GLU A 547 -5.15 -12.45 10.65
C GLU A 547 -6.01 -13.50 9.92
N SER A 548 -5.97 -13.49 8.58
CA SER A 548 -6.65 -14.48 7.75
C SER A 548 -6.03 -15.87 7.90
N CYS A 549 -4.70 -16.01 7.91
CA CYS A 549 -4.00 -17.28 8.14
C CYS A 549 -4.32 -17.84 9.53
N ALA A 550 -4.22 -17.02 10.59
CA ALA A 550 -4.52 -17.43 11.97
C ALA A 550 -5.97 -17.89 12.14
N SER A 551 -6.95 -17.09 11.70
CA SER A 551 -8.36 -17.46 11.78
C SER A 551 -8.71 -18.71 10.96
N SER A 552 -7.95 -18.97 9.90
CA SER A 552 -8.12 -20.15 9.07
C SER A 552 -7.54 -21.40 9.70
N LEU A 553 -6.37 -21.29 10.33
CA LEU A 553 -5.78 -22.36 11.12
C LEU A 553 -6.73 -22.76 12.26
N ASP A 554 -7.29 -21.78 12.97
CA ASP A 554 -8.28 -22.04 14.03
C ASP A 554 -9.54 -22.72 13.52
N LYS A 555 -10.06 -22.31 12.34
CA LYS A 555 -11.21 -22.97 11.69
C LYS A 555 -10.93 -24.43 11.34
N VAL A 556 -9.79 -24.70 10.70
CA VAL A 556 -9.41 -26.09 10.34
C VAL A 556 -9.19 -26.92 11.60
N ARG A 557 -8.56 -26.35 12.63
CA ARG A 557 -8.38 -27.00 13.93
C ARG A 557 -9.72 -27.33 14.60
N GLY A 558 -10.68 -26.40 14.55
CA GLY A 558 -12.05 -26.60 15.02
C GLY A 558 -12.77 -27.72 14.26
N GLN A 559 -12.67 -27.75 12.93
CA GLN A 559 -13.26 -28.79 12.07
C GLN A 559 -12.69 -30.19 12.33
N LEU A 560 -11.41 -30.29 12.68
CA LEU A 560 -10.74 -31.57 12.95
C LEU A 560 -10.95 -32.08 14.39
N SER A 561 -11.25 -31.20 15.35
CA SER A 561 -11.45 -31.58 16.77
C SER A 561 -12.56 -32.62 17.06
N PRO A 562 -13.72 -32.66 16.36
CA PRO A 562 -14.73 -33.70 16.57
C PRO A 562 -14.40 -35.02 15.86
N LEU A 563 -13.35 -35.08 15.03
CA LEU A 563 -13.02 -36.26 14.25
C LEU A 563 -12.06 -37.19 15.01
N PRO A 564 -12.18 -38.53 14.82
CA PRO A 564 -11.28 -39.48 15.45
C PRO A 564 -9.88 -39.46 14.82
N GLY A 565 -8.86 -39.34 15.67
CA GLY A 565 -7.45 -39.26 15.26
C GLY A 565 -6.88 -40.54 14.64
N GLY A 566 -7.60 -41.67 14.68
CA GLY A 566 -7.19 -42.93 14.04
C GLY A 566 -7.35 -42.95 12.51
N SER A 567 -7.94 -41.90 11.92
CA SER A 567 -8.11 -41.84 10.47
C SER A 567 -6.89 -41.24 9.75
N LEU A 568 -6.47 -41.87 8.65
CA LEU A 568 -5.29 -41.47 7.86
C LEU A 568 -5.41 -40.03 7.33
N LEU A 569 -6.60 -39.63 6.88
CA LEU A 569 -6.87 -38.26 6.40
C LEU A 569 -6.73 -37.21 7.51
N VAL A 570 -7.12 -37.54 8.76
CA VAL A 570 -6.92 -36.64 9.91
C VAL A 570 -5.43 -36.55 10.29
N ALA A 571 -4.66 -37.63 10.12
CA ALA A 571 -3.22 -37.60 10.37
C ALA A 571 -2.45 -36.77 9.32
N GLU A 572 -2.80 -36.88 8.04
CA GLU A 572 -2.21 -36.09 6.96
C GLU A 572 -2.55 -34.60 7.06
N THR A 573 -3.82 -34.27 7.36
CA THR A 573 -4.26 -32.89 7.61
C THR A 573 -3.56 -32.27 8.82
N MET A 574 -3.35 -33.03 9.91
CA MET A 574 -2.61 -32.55 11.08
C MET A 574 -1.13 -32.27 10.80
N LYS A 575 -0.48 -33.04 9.91
CA LYS A 575 0.90 -32.76 9.48
C LYS A 575 0.99 -31.46 8.70
N LEU A 576 0.12 -31.27 7.72
CA LEU A 576 0.06 -30.04 6.92
C LEU A 576 -0.32 -28.83 7.78
N LEU A 577 -1.20 -29.00 8.77
CA LEU A 577 -1.55 -27.97 9.75
C LEU A 577 -0.34 -27.61 10.62
N GLY A 578 0.48 -28.59 11.02
CA GLY A 578 1.73 -28.35 11.74
C GLY A 578 2.78 -27.60 10.91
N GLU A 579 2.90 -27.90 9.61
CA GLU A 579 3.78 -27.17 8.68
C GLU A 579 3.28 -25.74 8.44
N ALA A 580 1.97 -25.55 8.26
CA ALA A 580 1.36 -24.23 8.13
C ALA A 580 1.48 -23.40 9.42
N GLN A 581 1.42 -24.03 10.60
CA GLN A 581 1.64 -23.36 11.88
C GLN A 581 3.10 -22.93 12.05
N LYS A 582 4.07 -23.77 11.69
CA LYS A 582 5.49 -23.40 11.67
C LYS A 582 5.76 -22.22 10.74
N ALA A 583 5.18 -22.23 9.53
CA ALA A 583 5.29 -21.10 8.60
C ALA A 583 4.69 -19.79 9.17
N LEU A 584 3.61 -19.88 9.96
CA LEU A 584 3.05 -18.72 10.66
C LEU A 584 3.97 -18.20 11.78
N GLU A 585 4.61 -19.11 12.52
CA GLU A 585 5.56 -18.78 13.62
C GLU A 585 6.87 -18.18 13.09
N GLU A 586 7.36 -18.69 11.95
CA GLU A 586 8.49 -18.11 11.20
C GLU A 586 8.13 -16.78 10.50
N GLY A 587 6.83 -16.48 10.41
CA GLY A 587 6.30 -15.26 9.82
C GLY A 587 6.38 -15.21 8.29
N SER A 588 6.34 -16.38 7.64
CA SER A 588 6.11 -16.50 6.19
C SER A 588 4.62 -16.69 5.90
N PHE A 589 3.91 -15.58 5.73
CA PHE A 589 2.45 -15.57 5.62
C PHE A 589 1.97 -16.06 4.26
N GLU A 590 2.70 -15.79 3.18
CA GLU A 590 2.37 -16.27 1.84
C GLU A 590 2.50 -17.80 1.76
N SER A 591 3.58 -18.34 2.30
CA SER A 591 3.79 -19.79 2.40
C SER A 591 2.71 -20.45 3.26
N CYS A 592 2.40 -19.88 4.42
CA CYS A 592 1.30 -20.33 5.28
C CYS A 592 -0.03 -20.36 4.50
N TRP A 593 -0.40 -19.28 3.80
CA TRP A 593 -1.65 -19.24 3.03
C TRP A 593 -1.69 -20.30 1.92
N SER A 594 -0.58 -20.53 1.24
CA SER A 594 -0.47 -21.56 0.20
C SER A 594 -0.68 -22.98 0.74
N LEU A 595 -0.16 -23.27 1.94
CA LEU A 595 -0.34 -24.54 2.66
C LEU A 595 -1.75 -24.66 3.25
N MET A 596 -2.41 -23.55 3.56
CA MET A 596 -3.78 -23.56 4.11
C MET A 596 -4.83 -24.00 3.09
N THR A 597 -4.65 -23.72 1.81
CA THR A 597 -5.56 -24.19 0.74
C THR A 597 -5.72 -25.71 0.69
N PRO A 598 -4.64 -26.51 0.57
CA PRO A 598 -4.72 -27.97 0.62
C PRO A 598 -5.12 -28.49 2.02
N CYS A 599 -4.75 -27.81 3.11
CA CYS A 599 -5.22 -28.16 4.46
C CYS A 599 -6.75 -28.12 4.58
N ARG A 600 -7.39 -27.04 4.10
CA ARG A 600 -8.86 -26.91 4.15
C ARG A 600 -9.54 -27.97 3.30
N ALA A 601 -9.06 -28.18 2.08
CA ALA A 601 -9.64 -29.18 1.18
C ALA A 601 -9.56 -30.60 1.77
N SER A 602 -8.44 -30.94 2.41
CA SER A 602 -8.26 -32.24 3.06
C SER A 602 -9.07 -32.37 4.35
N ALA A 603 -9.22 -31.29 5.13
CA ALA A 603 -10.09 -31.27 6.31
C ALA A 603 -11.57 -31.43 5.95
N ASP A 604 -12.05 -30.69 4.93
CA ASP A 604 -13.43 -30.82 4.44
C ASP A 604 -13.70 -32.23 3.89
N ALA A 605 -12.72 -32.84 3.20
CA ALA A 605 -12.80 -34.22 2.75
C ALA A 605 -12.90 -35.21 3.92
N ALA A 606 -12.10 -35.03 4.98
CA ALA A 606 -12.13 -35.87 6.18
C ALA A 606 -13.49 -35.77 6.91
N VAL A 607 -14.04 -34.55 7.05
CA VAL A 607 -15.36 -34.31 7.63
C VAL A 607 -16.46 -34.98 6.81
N CYS A 608 -16.45 -34.77 5.48
CA CYS A 608 -17.41 -35.39 4.56
C CYS A 608 -17.37 -36.93 4.64
N TRP A 609 -16.18 -37.51 4.69
CA TRP A 609 -15.99 -38.95 4.77
C TRP A 609 -16.54 -39.51 6.08
N HIS A 610 -16.22 -38.89 7.22
CA HIS A 610 -16.73 -39.32 8.53
C HIS A 610 -18.26 -39.25 8.61
N HIS A 611 -18.87 -38.15 8.14
CA HIS A 611 -20.33 -38.01 8.11
C HIS A 611 -20.99 -39.01 7.16
N GLY A 612 -20.39 -39.29 6.01
CA GLY A 612 -20.87 -40.32 5.08
C GLY A 612 -20.86 -41.72 5.71
N CYS A 613 -19.79 -42.06 6.42
CA CYS A 613 -19.69 -43.32 7.16
C CYS A 613 -20.71 -43.42 8.31
N SER A 614 -20.92 -42.34 9.06
CA SER A 614 -21.92 -42.27 10.13
C SER A 614 -23.35 -42.48 9.59
N ARG A 615 -23.73 -41.76 8.52
CA ARG A 615 -25.05 -41.94 7.88
C ARG A 615 -25.27 -43.37 7.41
N ARG A 616 -24.27 -43.98 6.76
CA ARG A 616 -24.36 -45.37 6.29
C ARG A 616 -24.61 -46.34 7.45
N LEU A 617 -23.95 -46.14 8.58
CA LEU A 617 -24.14 -46.98 9.77
C LEU A 617 -25.55 -46.82 10.36
N GLU A 618 -26.10 -45.60 10.38
CA GLU A 618 -27.48 -45.34 10.82
C GLU A 618 -28.53 -45.93 9.86
N GLU A 619 -28.30 -45.83 8.54
CA GLU A 619 -29.17 -46.46 7.53
C GLU A 619 -29.23 -47.98 7.71
N VAL A 620 -28.09 -48.64 7.91
CA VAL A 620 -28.06 -50.09 8.13
C VAL A 620 -28.72 -50.47 9.46
N ARG A 621 -28.49 -49.69 10.54
CA ARG A 621 -29.17 -49.90 11.83
C ARG A 621 -30.69 -49.78 11.72
N SER A 622 -31.19 -48.76 11.03
CA SER A 622 -32.63 -48.53 10.87
C SER A 622 -33.30 -49.64 10.03
N ARG A 623 -32.65 -50.11 8.96
CA ARG A 623 -33.13 -51.24 8.16
C ARG A 623 -33.22 -52.53 8.96
N LEU A 624 -32.22 -52.83 9.78
CA LEU A 624 -32.17 -54.06 10.58
C LEU A 624 -33.11 -54.01 11.79
N ALA A 625 -33.38 -52.83 12.34
CA ALA A 625 -34.35 -52.64 13.43
C ALA A 625 -35.81 -52.85 12.99
N ALA A 626 -36.12 -52.70 11.70
CA ALA A 626 -37.48 -52.89 11.17
C ALA A 626 -37.90 -54.37 11.13
N ASP A 627 -36.97 -55.32 11.20
CA ASP A 627 -37.24 -56.76 11.14
C ASP A 627 -37.04 -57.42 12.52
N LYS A 628 -38.09 -58.07 13.05
CA LYS A 628 -38.09 -58.63 14.42
C LYS A 628 -37.09 -59.77 14.59
N ASP A 629 -36.89 -60.56 13.53
CA ASP A 629 -35.97 -61.71 13.58
C ASP A 629 -34.51 -61.25 13.54
N ALA A 630 -34.23 -60.17 12.80
CA ALA A 630 -32.90 -59.56 12.74
C ALA A 630 -32.51 -58.84 14.03
N ALA A 631 -33.46 -58.15 14.67
CA ALA A 631 -33.26 -57.50 15.96
C ALA A 631 -32.92 -58.50 17.09
N SER A 632 -33.37 -59.75 16.97
CA SER A 632 -33.08 -60.82 17.92
C SER A 632 -31.74 -61.54 17.68
N ASN A 633 -31.10 -61.31 16.52
CA ASN A 633 -29.87 -62.00 16.15
C ASN A 633 -28.64 -61.34 16.78
N ALA A 634 -28.17 -61.91 17.89
CA ALA A 634 -27.01 -61.43 18.65
C ALA A 634 -25.73 -61.26 17.81
N HIS A 635 -25.57 -62.03 16.72
CA HIS A 635 -24.41 -61.89 15.85
C HIS A 635 -24.47 -60.61 15.00
N ILE A 636 -25.66 -60.27 14.47
CA ILE A 636 -25.87 -59.04 13.68
C ILE A 636 -25.71 -57.81 14.58
N THR A 637 -26.28 -57.81 15.78
CA THR A 637 -26.15 -56.69 16.72
C THR A 637 -24.68 -56.49 17.15
N SER A 638 -23.94 -57.57 17.41
CA SER A 638 -22.51 -57.48 17.75
C SER A 638 -21.66 -56.87 16.63
N LEU A 639 -22.00 -57.13 15.36
CA LEU A 639 -21.33 -56.54 14.20
C LEU A 639 -21.71 -55.06 13.99
N LEU A 640 -22.92 -54.64 14.35
CA LEU A 640 -23.32 -53.23 14.32
C LEU A 640 -22.68 -52.42 15.46
N ASP A 641 -22.42 -53.07 16.60
CA ASP A 641 -21.69 -52.48 17.72
C ASP A 641 -20.19 -52.39 17.42
N SER A 642 -19.60 -53.42 16.78
CA SER A 642 -18.21 -53.37 16.31
C SER A 642 -18.02 -52.31 15.22
N ALA A 643 -18.97 -52.19 14.28
CA ALA A 643 -18.98 -51.12 13.30
C ALA A 643 -19.10 -49.73 13.99
N GLY A 644 -19.93 -49.61 15.03
CA GLY A 644 -20.04 -48.38 15.82
C GLY A 644 -18.72 -48.00 16.51
N LYS A 645 -18.00 -48.98 17.05
CA LYS A 645 -16.65 -48.78 17.61
C LYS A 645 -15.64 -48.39 16.52
N GLY A 646 -15.70 -49.04 15.35
CA GLY A 646 -14.86 -48.72 14.20
C GLY A 646 -15.06 -47.27 13.70
N LEU A 647 -16.29 -46.75 13.72
CA LEU A 647 -16.58 -45.35 13.42
C LEU A 647 -15.99 -44.39 14.47
N ALA A 648 -16.15 -44.72 15.76
CA ALA A 648 -15.62 -43.91 16.86
C ALA A 648 -14.08 -43.88 16.90
N GLU A 649 -13.43 -44.94 16.43
CA GLU A 649 -11.96 -45.03 16.35
C GLU A 649 -11.39 -44.56 15.00
N GLY A 650 -12.24 -44.22 14.02
CA GLY A 650 -11.80 -43.76 12.70
C GLY A 650 -11.32 -44.86 11.74
N ARG A 651 -11.61 -46.13 12.04
CA ARG A 651 -11.27 -47.29 11.21
C ARG A 651 -12.41 -47.62 10.25
N TYR A 652 -12.59 -46.77 9.25
CA TYR A 652 -13.73 -46.84 8.33
C TYR A 652 -13.80 -48.13 7.50
N GLU A 653 -12.66 -48.75 7.20
CA GLU A 653 -12.61 -50.02 6.45
C GLU A 653 -13.11 -51.20 7.27
N GLU A 654 -12.70 -51.28 8.54
CA GLU A 654 -13.18 -52.31 9.49
C GLU A 654 -14.69 -52.15 9.71
N MET A 655 -15.15 -50.91 9.92
CA MET A 655 -16.58 -50.59 10.00
C MET A 655 -17.35 -51.06 8.75
N ASN A 656 -16.90 -50.69 7.54
CA ASN A 656 -17.58 -51.07 6.30
C ASN A 656 -17.60 -52.60 6.11
N ARG A 657 -16.52 -53.29 6.47
CA ARG A 657 -16.45 -54.75 6.41
C ARG A 657 -17.46 -55.41 7.34
N ASP A 658 -17.63 -54.89 8.54
CA ASP A 658 -18.57 -55.41 9.53
C ASP A 658 -20.03 -55.12 9.14
N LEU A 659 -20.32 -53.92 8.60
CA LEU A 659 -21.63 -53.60 8.04
C LEU A 659 -22.00 -54.55 6.88
N LEU A 660 -21.09 -54.78 5.94
CA LEU A 660 -21.31 -55.70 4.81
C LEU A 660 -21.48 -57.17 5.25
N ARG A 661 -20.93 -57.56 6.41
CA ARG A 661 -21.13 -58.89 6.99
C ARG A 661 -22.49 -58.99 7.65
N ALA A 662 -22.90 -57.98 8.40
CA ALA A 662 -24.22 -57.89 9.01
C ALA A 662 -25.34 -57.99 7.96
N GLU A 663 -25.22 -57.24 6.86
CA GLU A 663 -26.17 -57.29 5.73
C GLU A 663 -26.24 -58.68 5.09
N ARG A 664 -25.09 -59.32 4.82
CA ARG A 664 -25.06 -60.67 4.23
C ARG A 664 -25.69 -61.76 5.12
N ILE A 665 -25.52 -61.65 6.43
CA ILE A 665 -26.13 -62.59 7.38
C ILE A 665 -27.65 -62.38 7.42
N PHE A 666 -28.08 -61.12 7.42
CA PHE A 666 -29.50 -60.76 7.36
C PHE A 666 -30.19 -61.32 6.10
N GLU A 667 -29.61 -61.12 4.91
CA GLU A 667 -30.14 -61.64 3.64
C GLU A 667 -30.25 -63.18 3.64
N ARG A 668 -29.28 -63.88 4.23
CA ARG A 668 -29.33 -65.35 4.35
C ARG A 668 -30.47 -65.80 5.27
N GLY A 669 -30.72 -65.09 6.37
CA GLY A 669 -31.82 -65.37 7.29
C GLY A 669 -33.19 -65.28 6.61
N GLN A 670 -33.41 -64.23 5.80
CA GLN A 670 -34.66 -64.04 5.05
C GLN A 670 -34.89 -65.15 4.01
N ARG A 671 -33.85 -65.63 3.33
CA ARG A 671 -33.98 -66.74 2.36
C ARG A 671 -34.39 -68.06 3.02
N ILE A 672 -33.91 -68.34 4.24
CA ILE A 672 -34.24 -69.58 4.95
C ILE A 672 -35.69 -69.57 5.42
N THR A 673 -36.17 -68.45 5.97
CA THR A 673 -37.56 -68.31 6.42
C THR A 673 -38.54 -68.39 5.25
N ALA A 674 -38.22 -67.79 4.10
CA ALA A 674 -39.00 -67.92 2.88
C ALA A 674 -39.15 -69.38 2.41
N ARG A 675 -38.04 -70.15 2.39
CA ARG A 675 -38.06 -71.58 2.00
C ARG A 675 -38.92 -72.46 2.90
N ARG A 676 -38.93 -72.21 4.21
CA ARG A 676 -39.76 -72.95 5.17
C ARG A 676 -41.25 -72.67 4.97
N ASN A 677 -41.63 -71.42 4.73
CA ASN A 677 -43.02 -71.06 4.49
C ASN A 677 -43.56 -71.68 3.18
N LEU A 678 -42.71 -71.80 2.17
CA LEU A 678 -43.03 -72.46 0.90
C LEU A 678 -43.30 -73.96 1.04
N SER A 679 -42.48 -74.69 1.80
CA SER A 679 -42.67 -76.14 1.99
C SER A 679 -43.96 -76.46 2.74
N GLU A 680 -44.33 -75.66 3.74
CA GLU A 680 -45.59 -75.81 4.47
C GLU A 680 -46.82 -75.54 3.59
N LEU A 681 -46.73 -74.59 2.65
CA LEU A 681 -47.84 -74.24 1.76
C LEU A 681 -48.17 -75.38 0.79
N VAL A 682 -47.12 -76.00 0.23
CA VAL A 682 -47.25 -77.17 -0.66
C VAL A 682 -47.85 -78.37 0.09
N ASN A 683 -47.41 -78.64 1.33
CA ASN A 683 -47.92 -79.76 2.11
C ASN A 683 -49.41 -79.61 2.43
N LEU A 684 -49.85 -78.42 2.84
CA LEU A 684 -51.26 -78.17 3.15
C LEU A 684 -52.16 -78.25 1.91
N ALA A 685 -51.69 -77.80 0.74
CA ALA A 685 -52.44 -77.91 -0.51
C ALA A 685 -52.69 -79.37 -0.92
N ARG A 686 -51.73 -80.27 -0.68
CA ARG A 686 -51.85 -81.71 -0.99
C ARG A 686 -52.97 -82.42 -0.22
N LEU A 687 -53.35 -81.92 0.96
CA LEU A 687 -54.37 -82.54 1.81
C LEU A 687 -55.81 -82.26 1.37
N TYR A 688 -56.04 -81.25 0.53
CA TYR A 688 -57.39 -80.84 0.12
C TYR A 688 -58.12 -81.92 -0.70
N PRO A 689 -57.54 -82.44 -1.80
CA PRO A 689 -58.17 -83.52 -2.57
C PRO A 689 -58.34 -84.79 -1.73
N PHE A 690 -57.36 -85.07 -0.86
CA PHE A 690 -57.35 -86.26 0.00
C PHE A 690 -58.55 -86.29 0.97
N LEU A 691 -59.02 -85.13 1.42
CA LEU A 691 -60.18 -84.97 2.29
C LEU A 691 -61.50 -84.76 1.54
N GLY A 692 -61.50 -84.86 0.20
CA GLY A 692 -62.69 -84.62 -0.63
C GLY A 692 -63.10 -83.15 -0.71
N LEU A 693 -62.19 -82.23 -0.41
CA LEU A 693 -62.41 -80.79 -0.54
C LEU A 693 -62.11 -80.36 -1.98
N THR A 694 -63.05 -79.67 -2.61
CA THR A 694 -62.86 -79.08 -3.95
C THR A 694 -62.14 -77.74 -3.88
N LEU A 695 -61.65 -77.23 -5.02
CA LEU A 695 -61.00 -75.92 -5.16
C LEU A 695 -61.76 -74.74 -4.52
N LYS A 696 -63.10 -74.82 -4.42
CA LYS A 696 -63.95 -73.82 -3.76
C LYS A 696 -63.72 -73.68 -2.25
N ASN A 697 -63.06 -74.66 -1.62
CA ASN A 697 -62.82 -74.69 -0.18
C ASN A 697 -61.45 -74.10 0.21
N ILE A 698 -60.61 -73.72 -0.76
CA ILE A 698 -59.32 -73.06 -0.52
C ILE A 698 -59.60 -71.59 -0.10
N PRO A 699 -58.98 -71.08 0.97
CA PRO A 699 -59.11 -69.68 1.37
C PRO A 699 -58.73 -68.71 0.25
N ALA A 700 -59.49 -67.62 0.09
CA ALA A 700 -59.25 -66.61 -0.95
C ALA A 700 -57.84 -65.98 -0.88
N GLU A 701 -57.25 -65.92 0.31
CA GLU A 701 -55.90 -65.40 0.55
C GLU A 701 -54.78 -66.34 0.05
N ALA A 702 -55.07 -67.64 -0.09
CA ALA A 702 -54.10 -68.67 -0.48
C ALA A 702 -54.14 -69.03 -1.96
N LEU A 703 -55.30 -68.89 -2.61
CA LEU A 703 -55.48 -69.12 -4.06
C LEU A 703 -54.46 -68.36 -4.94
N PRO A 704 -54.30 -67.03 -4.82
CA PRO A 704 -53.36 -66.29 -5.66
C PRO A 704 -51.88 -66.58 -5.33
N LEU A 705 -51.59 -67.23 -4.21
CA LEU A 705 -50.24 -67.67 -3.85
C LEU A 705 -49.90 -69.04 -4.45
N LEU A 706 -50.89 -69.91 -4.65
CA LEU A 706 -50.73 -71.21 -5.30
C LEU A 706 -50.59 -71.09 -6.83
N ASP A 707 -51.10 -70.01 -7.43
CA ASP A 707 -50.99 -69.74 -8.87
C ASP A 707 -49.67 -69.03 -9.27
N ARG A 708 -48.84 -68.61 -8.30
CA ARG A 708 -47.57 -67.91 -8.56
C ARG A 708 -46.40 -68.87 -8.74
N HIS A 709 -45.42 -68.45 -9.55
CA HIS A 709 -44.16 -69.18 -9.69
C HIS A 709 -43.38 -69.20 -8.37
N ILE A 710 -42.71 -70.32 -8.07
CA ILE A 710 -42.01 -70.55 -6.79
C ILE A 710 -40.97 -69.44 -6.48
N SER A 711 -40.41 -68.80 -7.51
CA SER A 711 -39.47 -67.68 -7.41
C SER A 711 -40.08 -66.39 -6.86
N ASP A 712 -41.38 -66.20 -6.99
CA ASP A 712 -42.04 -64.91 -6.75
C ASP A 712 -42.72 -64.83 -5.37
N LEU A 713 -42.55 -65.88 -4.56
CA LEU A 713 -43.17 -66.06 -3.24
C LEU A 713 -42.22 -65.73 -2.07
N GLU A 714 -41.03 -65.18 -2.36
CA GLU A 714 -39.95 -65.03 -1.37
C GLU A 714 -40.15 -63.91 -0.35
N THR A 715 -41.17 -63.05 -0.47
CA THR A 715 -41.38 -61.97 0.51
C THR A 715 -42.86 -61.70 0.81
N GLY A 716 -43.24 -61.85 2.08
CA GLY A 716 -44.48 -61.25 2.58
C GLY A 716 -45.10 -61.92 3.81
N ALA A 717 -45.48 -61.10 4.78
CA ALA A 717 -46.39 -61.45 5.89
C ALA A 717 -47.77 -61.96 5.41
N SER A 718 -48.06 -61.90 4.11
CA SER A 718 -49.22 -62.50 3.47
C SER A 718 -49.16 -64.04 3.43
N VAL A 719 -47.97 -64.63 3.32
CA VAL A 719 -47.80 -66.10 3.23
C VAL A 719 -48.11 -66.76 4.58
N SER A 720 -47.68 -66.18 5.69
CA SER A 720 -47.94 -66.73 7.03
C SER A 720 -49.43 -66.68 7.40
N ARG A 721 -50.15 -65.62 6.99
CA ARG A 721 -51.60 -65.52 7.20
C ARG A 721 -52.37 -66.53 6.35
N ALA A 722 -51.97 -66.71 5.09
CA ALA A 722 -52.57 -67.70 4.20
C ALA A 722 -52.34 -69.15 4.67
N LEU A 723 -51.14 -69.46 5.19
CA LEU A 723 -50.83 -70.77 5.79
C LEU A 723 -51.72 -71.08 7.00
N ALA A 724 -51.90 -70.12 7.90
CA ALA A 724 -52.76 -70.28 9.08
C ALA A 724 -54.23 -70.55 8.69
N ALA A 725 -54.74 -69.85 7.67
CA ALA A 725 -56.08 -70.07 7.15
C ALA A 725 -56.24 -71.47 6.52
N MET A 726 -55.26 -71.94 5.74
CA MET A 726 -55.27 -73.28 5.14
C MET A 726 -55.18 -74.41 6.18
N ARG A 727 -54.42 -74.24 7.27
CA ARG A 727 -54.40 -75.21 8.38
C ARG A 727 -55.79 -75.34 9.03
N GLY A 728 -56.47 -74.22 9.23
CA GLY A 728 -57.79 -74.19 9.85
C GLY A 728 -58.87 -74.92 9.05
N THR A 729 -58.88 -74.77 7.72
CA THR A 729 -59.85 -75.45 6.84
C THR A 729 -59.63 -76.96 6.77
N VAL A 730 -58.37 -77.41 6.63
CA VAL A 730 -58.01 -78.85 6.64
C VAL A 730 -58.44 -79.50 7.96
N ARG A 731 -58.15 -78.86 9.11
CA ARG A 731 -58.52 -79.36 10.43
C ARG A 731 -60.04 -79.55 10.58
N LYS A 732 -60.83 -78.57 10.12
CA LYS A 732 -62.31 -78.66 10.13
C LYS A 732 -62.82 -79.83 9.28
N ALA A 733 -62.24 -80.04 8.10
CA ALA A 733 -62.65 -81.10 7.20
C ALA A 733 -62.45 -82.51 7.79
N ILE A 734 -61.30 -82.75 8.44
CA ILE A 734 -60.99 -84.02 9.12
C ILE A 734 -62.05 -84.32 10.19
N ILE A 735 -62.38 -83.34 11.04
CA ILE A 735 -63.39 -83.49 12.11
C ILE A 735 -64.78 -83.78 11.52
N THR A 736 -65.20 -83.07 10.47
CA THR A 736 -66.51 -83.29 9.84
C THR A 736 -66.62 -84.65 9.15
N LYS A 737 -65.53 -85.19 8.58
CA LYS A 737 -65.54 -86.55 8.03
C LYS A 737 -65.60 -87.61 9.12
N GLY A 738 -64.78 -87.48 10.16
CA GLY A 738 -64.76 -88.44 11.28
C GLY A 738 -66.12 -88.58 11.97
N SER A 739 -66.82 -87.46 12.18
CA SER A 739 -68.18 -87.48 12.76
C SER A 739 -69.22 -88.17 11.86
N LYS A 740 -69.18 -87.99 10.53
CA LYS A 740 -70.07 -88.71 9.61
C LYS A 740 -69.85 -90.23 9.67
N ILE A 741 -68.60 -90.66 9.67
CA ILE A 741 -68.23 -92.09 9.73
C ILE A 741 -68.73 -92.74 11.03
N LYS A 742 -68.61 -92.03 12.16
CA LYS A 742 -69.13 -92.47 13.45
C LYS A 742 -70.63 -92.75 13.45
N THR A 743 -71.42 -92.02 12.63
CA THR A 743 -72.87 -92.25 12.51
C THR A 743 -73.23 -93.45 11.61
N VAL A 744 -72.37 -93.82 10.66
CA VAL A 744 -72.61 -94.91 9.69
C VAL A 744 -72.24 -96.27 10.30
N ALA A 745 -71.16 -96.33 11.08
CA ALA A 745 -70.66 -97.58 11.68
C ALA A 745 -71.69 -98.31 12.59
N GLY A 746 -72.64 -97.59 13.19
CA GLY A 746 -73.65 -98.16 14.09
C GLY A 746 -74.74 -99.01 13.41
N LYS A 747 -74.78 -99.11 12.07
CA LYS A 747 -75.87 -99.79 11.36
C LYS A 747 -75.49 -101.09 10.63
N LYS A 748 -74.21 -101.33 10.27
CA LYS A 748 -73.80 -102.50 9.45
C LYS A 748 -72.37 -103.06 9.68
N GLY A 749 -71.53 -102.48 10.55
CA GLY A 749 -70.11 -102.87 10.71
C GLY A 749 -69.62 -102.96 12.17
N ASN A 750 -68.36 -103.35 12.36
CA ASN A 750 -67.73 -103.52 13.68
C ASN A 750 -67.41 -102.16 14.34
N ALA A 751 -68.31 -101.68 15.21
CA ALA A 751 -68.25 -100.32 15.77
C ALA A 751 -67.04 -100.05 16.69
N GLU A 752 -66.40 -101.07 17.26
CA GLU A 752 -65.27 -100.89 18.18
C GLU A 752 -63.99 -100.47 17.45
N ALA A 753 -63.66 -101.11 16.33
CA ALA A 753 -62.46 -100.80 15.54
C ALA A 753 -62.51 -99.40 14.91
N VAL A 754 -63.68 -99.00 14.39
CA VAL A 754 -63.89 -97.66 13.81
C VAL A 754 -63.74 -96.56 14.88
N ASN A 755 -64.23 -96.81 16.10
CA ASN A 755 -64.11 -95.85 17.20
C ASN A 755 -62.66 -95.71 17.73
N ALA A 756 -61.84 -96.77 17.66
CA ALA A 756 -60.43 -96.71 18.02
C ALA A 756 -59.63 -95.83 17.04
N LEU A 757 -59.81 -96.04 15.73
CA LEU A 757 -59.14 -95.25 14.70
C LEU A 757 -59.54 -93.76 14.72
N LEU A 758 -60.82 -93.47 14.98
CA LEU A 758 -61.28 -92.09 15.14
C LEU A 758 -60.68 -91.41 16.39
N LYS A 759 -60.46 -92.15 17.49
CA LYS A 759 -59.75 -91.61 18.67
C LYS A 759 -58.28 -91.32 18.40
N ASP A 760 -57.60 -92.17 17.63
CA ASP A 760 -56.20 -91.92 17.28
C ASP A 760 -56.07 -90.77 16.26
N ALA A 761 -57.04 -90.60 15.37
CA ALA A 761 -57.13 -89.42 14.52
C ALA A 761 -57.31 -88.12 15.34
N GLU A 762 -58.13 -88.15 16.39
CA GLU A 762 -58.30 -87.02 17.32
C GLU A 762 -56.99 -86.68 18.06
N ARG A 763 -56.19 -87.67 18.45
CA ARG A 763 -54.84 -87.45 19.03
C ARG A 763 -53.90 -86.78 18.04
N CYS A 764 -53.81 -87.27 16.80
CA CYS A 764 -52.98 -86.65 15.76
C CYS A 764 -53.42 -85.21 15.42
N LEU A 765 -54.71 -84.89 15.54
CA LEU A 765 -55.21 -83.52 15.39
C LEU A 765 -54.80 -82.60 16.55
N ALA A 766 -54.61 -83.13 17.76
CA ALA A 766 -54.11 -82.36 18.91
C ALA A 766 -52.61 -82.02 18.75
N GLU A 767 -51.84 -82.92 18.14
CA GLU A 767 -50.41 -82.76 17.84
C GLU A 767 -50.12 -81.96 16.55
N GLU A 768 -51.15 -81.37 15.93
CA GLU A 768 -51.07 -80.67 14.63
C GLU A 768 -50.54 -81.51 13.45
N ARG A 769 -50.54 -82.85 13.55
CA ARG A 769 -50.14 -83.77 12.48
C ARG A 769 -51.32 -84.02 11.53
N LEU A 770 -51.68 -82.98 10.78
CA LEU A 770 -52.86 -82.97 9.91
C LEU A 770 -52.83 -84.08 8.85
N ASP A 771 -51.66 -84.42 8.30
CA ASP A 771 -51.50 -85.48 7.30
C ASP A 771 -51.88 -86.85 7.85
N ARG A 772 -51.37 -87.21 9.05
CA ARG A 772 -51.63 -88.52 9.67
C ARG A 772 -53.07 -88.63 10.16
N ALA A 773 -53.62 -87.54 10.71
CA ALA A 773 -55.03 -87.49 11.11
C ALA A 773 -55.98 -87.68 9.92
N ALA A 774 -55.64 -87.14 8.75
CA ALA A 774 -56.44 -87.33 7.54
C ALA A 774 -56.47 -88.80 7.07
N CYS A 775 -55.35 -89.52 7.14
CA CYS A 775 -55.27 -90.94 6.76
C CYS A 775 -56.13 -91.83 7.67
N LEU A 776 -56.01 -91.66 9.00
CA LEU A 776 -56.75 -92.45 9.99
C LEU A 776 -58.27 -92.29 9.88
N VAL A 777 -58.75 -91.07 9.56
CA VAL A 777 -60.18 -90.85 9.30
C VAL A 777 -60.67 -91.59 8.06
N ARG A 778 -59.82 -91.77 7.05
CA ARG A 778 -60.21 -92.47 5.82
C ARG A 778 -60.16 -93.99 5.96
N GLU A 779 -59.22 -94.51 6.75
CA GLU A 779 -59.20 -95.92 7.18
C GLU A 779 -60.51 -96.27 7.93
N ALA A 780 -60.96 -95.39 8.83
CA ALA A 780 -62.23 -95.53 9.51
C ALA A 780 -63.44 -95.53 8.56
N GLU A 781 -63.38 -94.78 7.45
CA GLU A 781 -64.44 -94.70 6.42
C GLU A 781 -64.62 -96.07 5.74
N VAL A 782 -63.53 -96.69 5.29
CA VAL A 782 -63.54 -98.00 4.61
C VAL A 782 -64.05 -99.12 5.52
N LEU A 783 -63.68 -99.10 6.79
CA LEU A 783 -64.06 -100.14 7.76
C LEU A 783 -65.54 -100.06 8.21
N SER A 784 -66.23 -98.94 7.95
CA SER A 784 -67.62 -98.76 8.38
C SER A 784 -68.65 -99.57 7.57
N GLU A 785 -68.26 -100.17 6.44
CA GLU A 785 -69.16 -100.89 5.50
C GLU A 785 -68.88 -102.41 5.32
N ALA A 786 -67.97 -103.02 6.10
CA ALA A 786 -67.47 -104.40 5.90
C ALA A 786 -68.02 -105.46 6.90
N THR A 787 -68.05 -106.74 6.50
CA THR A 787 -68.45 -107.88 7.37
C THR A 787 -67.32 -108.34 8.31
N VAL A 788 -67.62 -109.05 9.41
CA VAL A 788 -66.61 -109.43 10.44
C VAL A 788 -65.44 -110.23 9.87
N ALA A 789 -65.69 -111.17 8.94
CA ALA A 789 -64.64 -111.95 8.29
C ALA A 789 -63.77 -111.12 7.33
N GLU A 790 -64.38 -110.17 6.60
CA GLU A 790 -63.67 -109.24 5.72
C GLU A 790 -62.85 -108.21 6.52
N VAL A 791 -63.32 -107.83 7.71
CA VAL A 791 -62.61 -106.95 8.65
C VAL A 791 -61.39 -107.65 9.23
N THR A 792 -61.51 -108.92 9.64
CA THR A 792 -60.34 -109.69 10.11
C THR A 792 -59.31 -109.85 9.00
N GLU A 793 -59.74 -110.17 7.78
CA GLU A 793 -58.82 -110.33 6.64
C GLU A 793 -58.16 -109.00 6.24
N LEU A 794 -58.91 -107.89 6.18
CA LEU A 794 -58.32 -106.57 5.92
C LEU A 794 -57.34 -106.17 7.04
N SER A 795 -57.68 -106.39 8.30
CA SER A 795 -56.79 -106.05 9.42
C SER A 795 -55.51 -106.88 9.42
N GLU A 796 -55.57 -108.16 9.03
CA GLU A 796 -54.38 -109.00 8.85
C GLU A 796 -53.53 -108.53 7.66
N LEU A 797 -54.16 -108.18 6.53
CA LEU A 797 -53.45 -107.66 5.36
C LEU A 797 -52.83 -106.28 5.62
N TYR A 798 -53.50 -105.41 6.36
CA TYR A 798 -52.94 -104.11 6.79
C TYR A 798 -51.79 -104.28 7.77
N ARG A 799 -51.96 -105.11 8.80
CA ARG A 799 -50.88 -105.41 9.75
C ARG A 799 -49.66 -105.99 9.02
N ARG A 800 -49.89 -106.87 8.04
CA ARG A 800 -48.82 -107.47 7.24
C ARG A 800 -48.14 -106.47 6.33
N TYR A 801 -48.89 -105.54 5.73
CA TYR A 801 -48.33 -104.44 4.95
C TYR A 801 -47.50 -103.48 5.83
N GLU A 802 -48.02 -103.05 6.99
CA GLU A 802 -47.29 -102.16 7.92
C GLU A 802 -46.01 -102.79 8.48
N GLN A 803 -45.98 -104.12 8.65
CA GLN A 803 -44.77 -104.83 9.11
C GLN A 803 -43.69 -104.91 8.02
N LEU A 804 -44.08 -104.99 6.75
CA LEU A 804 -43.18 -105.28 5.64
C LEU A 804 -42.81 -104.02 4.83
N GLU A 805 -43.64 -102.96 4.85
CA GLU A 805 -43.41 -101.70 4.14
C GLU A 805 -42.10 -100.99 4.57
N PRO A 806 -41.77 -100.84 5.87
CA PRO A 806 -40.52 -100.19 6.28
C PRO A 806 -39.28 -100.95 5.81
N PHE A 807 -39.38 -102.28 5.75
CA PHE A 807 -38.31 -103.14 5.23
C PHE A 807 -38.19 -103.01 3.71
N ALA A 808 -39.31 -103.00 2.97
CA ALA A 808 -39.31 -102.80 1.52
C ALA A 808 -38.84 -101.39 1.11
N GLU A 809 -39.23 -100.33 1.83
CA GLU A 809 -38.75 -98.95 1.60
C GLU A 809 -37.24 -98.83 1.85
N SER A 810 -36.70 -99.59 2.81
CA SER A 810 -35.24 -99.64 3.05
C SER A 810 -34.45 -100.28 1.90
N LEU A 811 -35.12 -101.07 1.05
CA LEU A 811 -34.54 -101.73 -0.13
C LEU A 811 -34.66 -100.89 -1.41
N GLY A 812 -35.36 -99.74 -1.36
CA GLY A 812 -35.27 -98.67 -2.36
C GLY A 812 -35.99 -98.88 -3.71
N GLU A 813 -36.76 -99.95 -3.89
CA GLU A 813 -37.59 -100.15 -5.10
C GLU A 813 -39.07 -99.88 -4.79
N ASP A 814 -39.77 -99.13 -5.64
CA ASP A 814 -41.22 -98.92 -5.58
C ASP A 814 -41.90 -99.91 -6.54
N GLY A 815 -42.06 -101.18 -6.14
CA GLY A 815 -42.64 -102.24 -6.99
C GLY A 815 -44.16 -102.17 -7.16
N GLY A 816 -44.73 -100.97 -7.16
CA GLY A 816 -46.16 -100.70 -7.38
C GLY A 816 -47.09 -101.04 -6.21
N TRP A 817 -46.58 -101.64 -5.12
CA TRP A 817 -47.39 -101.99 -3.94
C TRP A 817 -47.95 -100.76 -3.22
N SER A 818 -47.24 -99.63 -3.20
CA SER A 818 -47.70 -98.38 -2.57
C SER A 818 -48.86 -97.74 -3.35
N GLN A 819 -48.89 -97.90 -4.67
CA GLN A 819 -50.03 -97.50 -5.50
C GLN A 819 -51.24 -98.42 -5.31
N GLU A 820 -51.04 -99.73 -5.24
CA GLU A 820 -52.12 -100.69 -4.96
C GLU A 820 -52.67 -100.54 -3.53
N PHE A 821 -51.80 -100.23 -2.56
CA PHE A 821 -52.20 -99.87 -1.19
C PHE A 821 -53.07 -98.61 -1.19
N ARG A 822 -52.67 -97.55 -1.88
CA ARG A 822 -53.50 -96.33 -2.03
C ARG A 822 -54.79 -96.60 -2.81
N ALA A 823 -54.76 -97.47 -3.81
CA ALA A 823 -55.94 -97.88 -4.57
C ALA A 823 -56.95 -98.63 -3.70
N SER A 824 -56.49 -99.39 -2.69
CA SER A 824 -57.37 -100.03 -1.71
C SER A 824 -58.23 -99.01 -0.94
N PHE A 825 -57.64 -97.88 -0.53
CA PHE A 825 -58.33 -96.77 0.15
C PHE A 825 -59.12 -95.82 -0.77
N ALA A 826 -58.81 -95.84 -2.06
CA ALA A 826 -59.57 -95.10 -3.06
C ALA A 826 -60.81 -95.88 -3.55
N SER A 827 -60.87 -97.18 -3.29
CA SER A 827 -61.96 -98.04 -3.73
C SER A 827 -63.26 -97.78 -2.97
N LYS A 828 -64.39 -97.76 -3.69
CA LYS A 828 -65.74 -97.48 -3.14
C LYS A 828 -66.46 -98.72 -2.60
N SER A 829 -65.78 -99.87 -2.53
CA SER A 829 -66.39 -101.15 -2.16
C SER A 829 -65.39 -102.02 -1.42
N VAL A 830 -65.85 -102.73 -0.39
CA VAL A 830 -65.03 -103.63 0.45
C VAL A 830 -64.34 -104.72 -0.38
N ALA A 831 -65.02 -105.29 -1.37
CA ALA A 831 -64.44 -106.28 -2.29
C ALA A 831 -63.30 -105.70 -3.16
N GLY A 832 -63.44 -104.42 -3.56
CA GLY A 832 -62.39 -103.69 -4.28
C GLY A 832 -61.18 -103.39 -3.38
N ALA A 833 -61.42 -102.99 -2.13
CA ALA A 833 -60.38 -102.73 -1.14
C ALA A 833 -59.58 -104.01 -0.86
N LEU A 834 -60.26 -105.13 -0.60
CA LEU A 834 -59.64 -106.44 -0.41
C LEU A 834 -58.82 -106.89 -1.63
N LYS A 835 -59.31 -106.67 -2.85
CA LYS A 835 -58.59 -107.04 -4.07
C LYS A 835 -57.27 -106.28 -4.20
N HIS A 836 -57.33 -104.95 -4.10
CA HIS A 836 -56.14 -104.10 -4.19
C HIS A 836 -55.19 -104.35 -3.02
N MET A 837 -55.72 -104.63 -1.83
CA MET A 837 -54.89 -104.91 -0.66
C MET A 837 -54.22 -106.28 -0.71
N ARG A 838 -54.91 -107.31 -1.24
CA ARG A 838 -54.27 -108.61 -1.55
C ARG A 838 -53.20 -108.45 -2.63
N GLN A 839 -53.44 -107.62 -3.64
CA GLN A 839 -52.42 -107.32 -4.66
C GLN A 839 -51.22 -106.59 -4.07
N ALA A 840 -51.44 -105.54 -3.25
CA ALA A 840 -50.39 -104.82 -2.55
C ALA A 840 -49.55 -105.76 -1.68
N ALA A 841 -50.20 -106.57 -0.82
CA ALA A 841 -49.52 -107.56 0.02
C ALA A 841 -48.75 -108.60 -0.81
N SER A 842 -49.30 -109.06 -1.94
CA SER A 842 -48.62 -110.04 -2.81
C SER A 842 -47.39 -109.47 -3.54
N LEU A 843 -47.44 -108.19 -3.94
CA LEU A 843 -46.33 -107.49 -4.57
C LEU A 843 -45.22 -107.22 -3.56
N LEU A 844 -45.61 -106.84 -2.34
CA LEU A 844 -44.71 -106.63 -1.20
C LEU A 844 -44.04 -107.95 -0.77
N ASP A 845 -44.81 -109.05 -0.69
CA ASP A 845 -44.30 -110.40 -0.41
C ASP A 845 -43.31 -110.87 -1.49
N ARG A 846 -43.54 -110.56 -2.77
CA ARG A 846 -42.59 -110.88 -3.86
C ARG A 846 -41.30 -110.07 -3.76
N ALA A 847 -41.42 -108.76 -3.57
CA ALA A 847 -40.29 -107.85 -3.48
C ALA A 847 -39.36 -108.20 -2.30
N THR A 848 -39.95 -108.58 -1.17
CA THR A 848 -39.19 -109.04 0.00
C THR A 848 -38.66 -110.48 -0.15
N ALA A 849 -39.38 -111.37 -0.83
CA ALA A 849 -38.96 -112.76 -1.02
C ALA A 849 -37.84 -112.95 -2.06
N ASP A 850 -37.71 -112.10 -3.07
CA ASP A 850 -36.68 -112.24 -4.11
C ASP A 850 -35.29 -111.76 -3.65
N GLN A 851 -35.19 -111.06 -2.51
CA GLN A 851 -33.94 -110.53 -1.98
C GLN A 851 -33.38 -111.30 -0.76
N LEU A 852 -33.96 -112.46 -0.40
CA LEU A 852 -33.48 -113.32 0.70
C LEU A 852 -32.49 -114.42 0.22
N PRO A 853 -31.38 -114.67 0.94
CA PRO A 853 -30.39 -115.68 0.56
C PRO A 853 -30.94 -117.12 0.58
N ARG A 854 -30.45 -117.97 -0.32
CA ARG A 854 -30.82 -119.40 -0.44
C ARG A 854 -29.79 -120.29 0.26
N LEU A 855 -30.26 -121.21 1.11
CA LEU A 855 -29.47 -122.31 1.65
C LEU A 855 -29.75 -123.58 0.84
N VAL A 856 -28.69 -124.14 0.25
CA VAL A 856 -28.76 -125.40 -0.51
C VAL A 856 -28.06 -126.48 0.31
N LEU A 857 -28.81 -127.50 0.73
CA LEU A 857 -28.24 -128.69 1.35
C LEU A 857 -28.03 -129.75 0.26
N SER A 858 -26.78 -130.13 0.02
CA SER A 858 -26.39 -131.15 -0.95
C SER A 858 -25.65 -132.30 -0.26
N SER A 859 -26.13 -133.54 -0.40
CA SER A 859 -25.38 -134.71 0.08
C SER A 859 -24.31 -135.12 -0.94
N ASN A 860 -23.04 -135.22 -0.52
CA ASN A 860 -21.97 -135.80 -1.34
C ASN A 860 -22.01 -137.33 -1.30
N GLY A 861 -22.88 -137.94 -2.12
CA GLY A 861 -22.93 -139.38 -2.35
C GLY A 861 -23.55 -140.18 -1.20
N VAL A 862 -24.65 -140.87 -1.48
CA VAL A 862 -25.26 -141.82 -0.54
C VAL A 862 -24.60 -143.18 -0.76
N SER A 863 -23.53 -143.49 -0.01
CA SER A 863 -23.07 -144.88 0.16
C SER A 863 -23.72 -145.45 1.42
N ASN A 864 -24.33 -146.62 1.30
CA ASN A 864 -25.00 -147.31 2.40
C ASN A 864 -23.95 -147.95 3.32
N THR A 865 -23.38 -147.16 4.23
CA THR A 865 -22.39 -147.61 5.21
C THR A 865 -22.77 -147.16 6.62
N GLY A 866 -23.90 -147.63 7.16
CA GLY A 866 -24.18 -147.85 8.60
C GLY A 866 -23.82 -146.78 9.66
N ALA A 867 -23.41 -145.59 9.28
CA ALA A 867 -22.95 -144.51 10.14
C ALA A 867 -23.46 -143.19 9.55
N SER A 868 -24.01 -142.34 10.42
CA SER A 868 -24.65 -141.06 10.11
C SER A 868 -23.80 -140.20 9.18
N PRO A 869 -24.27 -139.88 7.96
CA PRO A 869 -23.52 -139.01 7.06
C PRO A 869 -23.48 -137.60 7.63
N ALA A 870 -22.28 -137.06 7.78
CA ALA A 870 -22.06 -135.66 8.12
C ALA A 870 -22.57 -134.79 6.96
N LEU A 871 -23.57 -133.94 7.24
CA LEU A 871 -24.05 -132.92 6.32
C LEU A 871 -23.10 -131.71 6.40
N GLU A 872 -22.30 -131.48 5.37
CA GLU A 872 -21.53 -130.25 5.22
C GLU A 872 -22.46 -129.09 4.78
N LEU A 873 -22.53 -128.05 5.61
CA LEU A 873 -23.17 -126.77 5.30
C LEU A 873 -22.17 -125.89 4.55
N VAL A 874 -22.30 -125.81 3.23
CA VAL A 874 -21.52 -124.87 2.41
C VAL A 874 -22.32 -123.58 2.25
N LEU A 875 -21.86 -122.49 2.87
CA LEU A 875 -22.38 -121.14 2.67
C LEU A 875 -21.55 -120.47 1.57
N ASP A 876 -22.15 -120.20 0.41
CA ASP A 876 -21.49 -119.40 -0.62
C ASP A 876 -21.36 -117.95 -0.14
N GLY A 877 -20.13 -117.54 0.15
CA GLY A 877 -19.74 -116.14 0.33
C GLY A 877 -19.99 -115.51 1.71
N ALA A 878 -19.39 -116.03 2.79
CA ALA A 878 -18.95 -115.29 3.98
C ALA A 878 -18.23 -116.23 4.98
N PRO A 879 -17.26 -115.74 5.79
CA PRO A 879 -16.40 -116.56 6.64
C PRO A 879 -17.12 -117.22 7.84
N SER A 880 -16.48 -118.28 8.35
CA SER A 880 -16.85 -119.14 9.49
C SER A 880 -17.68 -118.48 10.60
N SER A 881 -18.80 -119.13 10.93
CA SER A 881 -19.89 -118.69 11.80
C SER A 881 -19.62 -118.69 13.32
N GLU A 882 -18.37 -118.56 13.78
CA GLU A 882 -18.07 -118.60 15.23
C GLU A 882 -17.88 -117.21 15.88
N GLU A 883 -17.79 -116.11 15.13
CA GLU A 883 -17.49 -114.78 15.71
C GLU A 883 -18.63 -113.75 15.73
N ILE A 884 -19.82 -114.00 15.14
CA ILE A 884 -20.84 -112.93 14.95
C ILE A 884 -22.14 -113.14 15.75
N GLY A 885 -22.31 -114.21 16.53
CA GLY A 885 -23.46 -114.35 17.43
C GLY A 885 -24.83 -114.29 16.72
N LEU A 886 -24.91 -114.78 15.48
CA LEU A 886 -26.12 -114.85 14.66
C LEU A 886 -26.69 -116.29 14.71
N ALA A 887 -27.99 -116.43 14.98
CA ALA A 887 -28.72 -117.69 14.88
C ALA A 887 -29.45 -117.79 13.53
N THR A 888 -29.41 -118.98 12.91
CA THR A 888 -30.08 -119.25 11.64
C THR A 888 -31.48 -119.81 11.88
N VAL A 889 -32.53 -119.09 11.46
CA VAL A 889 -33.94 -119.55 11.56
C VAL A 889 -34.47 -119.86 10.16
N LEU A 890 -35.08 -121.04 9.97
CA LEU A 890 -35.69 -121.45 8.71
C LEU A 890 -37.00 -120.69 8.50
N TRP A 891 -37.17 -120.04 7.33
CA TRP A 891 -38.37 -119.25 7.05
C TRP A 891 -39.56 -120.17 6.78
N PRO A 892 -40.69 -120.05 7.52
CA PRO A 892 -41.83 -120.94 7.35
C PRO A 892 -42.46 -120.71 5.97
N ARG A 893 -42.50 -121.77 5.15
CA ARG A 893 -43.33 -121.84 3.94
C ARG A 893 -44.52 -122.76 4.22
N SER A 894 -45.68 -122.42 3.69
CA SER A 894 -46.90 -123.23 3.72
C SER A 894 -46.81 -124.54 2.92
N SER A 895 -45.68 -124.84 2.27
CA SER A 895 -45.39 -126.12 1.61
C SER A 895 -43.94 -126.57 1.85
N VAL A 896 -43.76 -127.81 2.30
CA VAL A 896 -42.45 -128.45 2.44
C VAL A 896 -41.87 -128.67 1.02
N PRO A 897 -40.67 -128.18 0.70
CA PRO A 897 -40.08 -128.39 -0.63
C PRO A 897 -39.75 -129.87 -0.85
N LEU A 898 -40.28 -130.46 -1.92
CA LEU A 898 -39.97 -131.83 -2.34
C LEU A 898 -38.48 -131.93 -2.76
N PRO A 899 -37.76 -133.00 -2.35
CA PRO A 899 -36.36 -133.21 -2.74
C PRO A 899 -36.22 -133.36 -4.26
N LYS A 900 -35.26 -132.64 -4.86
CA LYS A 900 -34.92 -132.81 -6.27
C LYS A 900 -33.78 -133.81 -6.41
N TRP A 901 -33.97 -134.78 -7.31
CA TRP A 901 -32.95 -135.76 -7.66
C TRP A 901 -32.18 -135.25 -8.87
N GLU A 902 -30.87 -135.09 -8.72
CA GLU A 902 -29.98 -134.74 -9.83
C GLU A 902 -29.37 -136.01 -10.46
N LYS A 903 -28.97 -135.90 -11.74
CA LYS A 903 -28.62 -137.05 -12.61
C LYS A 903 -27.43 -137.89 -12.12
N ASP A 904 -26.70 -137.45 -11.10
CA ASP A 904 -25.53 -138.11 -10.52
C ASP A 904 -25.77 -138.72 -9.11
N GLY A 905 -27.02 -138.98 -8.74
CA GLY A 905 -27.37 -139.63 -7.46
C GLY A 905 -27.24 -138.73 -6.22
N LYS A 906 -27.11 -137.42 -6.41
CA LYS A 906 -27.19 -136.42 -5.34
C LYS A 906 -28.65 -135.98 -5.12
N VAL A 907 -29.03 -135.87 -3.85
CA VAL A 907 -30.32 -135.31 -3.42
C VAL A 907 -30.07 -133.90 -2.91
N THR A 908 -30.74 -132.91 -3.52
CA THR A 908 -30.71 -131.52 -3.09
C THR A 908 -32.05 -131.09 -2.50
N ILE A 909 -31.99 -130.50 -1.30
CA ILE A 909 -33.12 -129.84 -0.64
C ILE A 909 -32.71 -128.39 -0.40
N SER A 910 -33.53 -127.45 -0.87
CA SER A 910 -33.26 -126.01 -0.74
C SER A 910 -34.24 -125.36 0.23
N TYR A 911 -33.69 -124.65 1.23
CA TYR A 911 -34.44 -123.84 2.17
C TYR A 911 -34.03 -122.36 2.04
N ARG A 912 -34.92 -121.45 2.43
CA ARG A 912 -34.55 -120.03 2.61
C ARG A 912 -34.44 -119.77 4.11
N ALA A 913 -33.37 -119.13 4.55
CA ALA A 913 -33.15 -118.83 5.96
C ALA A 913 -32.99 -117.34 6.22
N LEU A 914 -33.28 -116.96 7.46
CA LEU A 914 -33.05 -115.64 8.01
C LEU A 914 -31.94 -115.73 9.06
N PHE A 915 -30.97 -114.82 9.00
CA PHE A 915 -29.91 -114.71 10.02
C PHE A 915 -30.28 -113.59 10.99
N VAL A 916 -30.41 -113.94 12.27
CA VAL A 916 -30.89 -113.02 13.32
C VAL A 916 -29.86 -112.96 14.46
N PRO A 917 -29.55 -111.78 15.05
CA PRO A 917 -28.71 -111.68 16.24
C PRO A 917 -29.29 -112.46 17.43
N GLN A 918 -28.45 -113.22 18.15
CA GLN A 918 -28.84 -114.09 19.28
C GLN A 918 -29.84 -113.52 20.30
N PRO A 919 -29.81 -112.22 20.71
CA PRO A 919 -30.81 -111.71 21.66
C PRO A 919 -32.25 -111.68 21.12
N PHE A 920 -32.47 -111.79 19.80
CA PHE A 920 -33.81 -111.82 19.19
C PHE A 920 -34.34 -113.25 18.94
N ALA A 921 -33.48 -114.28 19.03
CA ALA A 921 -33.90 -115.68 18.83
C ALA A 921 -34.79 -116.21 19.96
N ALA A 922 -34.68 -115.66 21.18
CA ALA A 922 -35.47 -116.07 22.34
C ALA A 922 -36.95 -115.66 22.29
N VAL A 923 -37.33 -114.71 21.42
CA VAL A 923 -38.72 -114.24 21.24
C VAL A 923 -39.49 -115.11 20.23
N LEU A 924 -38.79 -115.97 19.47
CA LEU A 924 -39.37 -116.92 18.51
C LEU A 924 -39.27 -118.37 19.03
N GLY A 925 -39.63 -118.58 20.30
CA GLY A 925 -39.86 -119.92 20.86
C GLY A 925 -41.17 -120.54 20.33
N PRO A 926 -41.26 -121.88 20.22
CA PRO A 926 -42.33 -122.54 19.49
C PRO A 926 -43.64 -122.54 20.28
N SER A 927 -44.75 -122.21 19.61
CA SER A 927 -46.07 -122.68 20.04
C SER A 927 -46.86 -123.19 18.83
N GLN A 928 -46.69 -124.50 18.65
CA GLN A 928 -47.42 -125.50 17.83
C GLN A 928 -47.37 -125.40 16.31
#